data_AF-A0A916DCI5-F1
#
_entry.id   AF-A0A916DCI5-F1
#
_cell.length_a   1.000
_cell.length_b   1.000
_cell.length_c   1.000
_cell.angle_alpha   90.00
_cell.angle_beta   90.00
_cell.angle_gamma   90.00
#
_symmetry.space_group_name_H-M   'P 1'
#
loop_
_entity.id
_entity.type
_entity.pdbx_description
1 polymer ?
#
loop_
_entity_poly.entity_id
_entity_poly.type
_entity_poly.pdbx_seq_one_letter_code
_entity_poly.pdbx_strand_id
1 'polypeptide(L)'
;MPIPCTIRVLVVDNDLKVRSQVVKILQGAGCLAQAAEGQGVELEESAKKLTSVFRPHIVIMDLRLSDEHTDDRSGLDLWKDQSFSSARCILYSAHLNKNYKITQQAFRQDGVEDVIGKEDSPQALVDAVKRVARMGCGCQNGLSLVWPTAWNEEVILRYLFGDDNDLPRDLVMDVLGRLFPETRLLALKPLEGAVETSVIVGHGRTVLFQAWPDNKEPVAVKLAPRERIQREVEAYKTYIQERLVGRFSAELHQHADFWDLGGICYSFMGSSQKSLKTFTTFYRQAKNSNEIIKPLVHFFEEVWSRHYSDSRQPLTGTLYQTYDPSHKLHQHLKDFPIQEKTVTFPGLPGTYVNPVVWLLTHGADSYFPHANQVIVHGDLHGDNLFVDEDHAWAIDFERSGISHILRDFVELEQNIITRLAILPEDDLQLFYYLAVILTKPLLPTRPLSIPKYFEENEEIKKALEVINGLRAIAQKVTHYGDLREYYWGLLLDASFGLMLSKMNSSRWWRAFLLSSLLCTRLKQWGENWPPVEWLSINEDQINWSNKIYEPIKENNHALLKNAESEFPGQNNVSKVTNIIVQGNISGSLTVGDGNRSIMDSYNKITSSKIDSELKETLRQLTEAVDMMSKSLSKEQLAEVADDLGRLVDEVTKPKPNKKWCSFSIEGLIKAAENVEKVGEPVINLSRKVLSLLTAGLVSP
;
A
#
# COMPACT_ATOMS: atom_id res chain seq x y z
N MET A 1 2.36 -11.15 -23.40
CA MET A 1 3.41 -10.54 -24.25
C MET A 1 3.67 -9.14 -23.71
N PRO A 2 4.93 -8.67 -23.65
CA PRO A 2 5.20 -7.28 -23.25
C PRO A 2 4.46 -6.34 -24.20
N ILE A 3 3.78 -5.35 -23.64
CA ILE A 3 3.15 -4.29 -24.44
C ILE A 3 4.30 -3.49 -25.07
N PRO A 4 4.35 -3.30 -26.40
CA PRO A 4 5.42 -2.50 -26.99
C PRO A 4 5.31 -1.03 -26.54
N CYS A 5 6.28 -0.48 -25.76
CA CYS A 5 6.33 0.98 -25.53
C CYS A 5 6.48 1.64 -26.91
N THR A 6 5.56 2.56 -27.16
CA THR A 6 5.44 3.25 -28.43
C THR A 6 5.95 4.66 -28.22
N ILE A 7 6.97 5.07 -28.99
CA ILE A 7 7.53 6.42 -28.86
C ILE A 7 6.48 7.42 -29.31
N ARG A 8 5.89 8.13 -28.34
CA ARG A 8 5.00 9.28 -28.53
C ARG A 8 5.77 10.55 -28.86
N VAL A 9 5.49 11.16 -30.01
CA VAL A 9 6.14 12.38 -30.50
C VAL A 9 5.11 13.46 -30.83
N LEU A 10 5.25 14.64 -30.24
CA LEU A 10 4.45 15.82 -30.58
C LEU A 10 5.24 16.71 -31.55
N VAL A 11 4.63 17.14 -32.65
CA VAL A 11 5.24 18.01 -33.65
C VAL A 11 4.64 19.41 -33.56
N VAL A 12 5.47 20.42 -33.37
CA VAL A 12 5.09 21.83 -33.26
C VAL A 12 5.92 22.62 -34.25
N ASP A 13 5.27 23.10 -35.30
CA ASP A 13 5.89 23.83 -36.41
C ASP A 13 4.81 24.74 -36.99
N ASN A 14 5.12 25.95 -37.45
CA ASN A 14 4.10 26.85 -38.00
C ASN A 14 3.64 26.47 -39.41
N ASP A 15 4.43 25.69 -40.16
CA ASP A 15 4.09 25.18 -41.48
C ASP A 15 3.31 23.86 -41.40
N LEU A 16 2.03 23.91 -41.77
CA LEU A 16 1.12 22.76 -41.81
C LEU A 16 1.64 21.60 -42.68
N LYS A 17 2.33 21.90 -43.79
CA LYS A 17 2.88 20.87 -44.68
C LYS A 17 4.03 20.15 -43.99
N VAL A 18 4.91 20.90 -43.31
CA VAL A 18 6.03 20.33 -42.55
C VAL A 18 5.50 19.46 -41.42
N ARG A 19 4.53 19.95 -40.62
CA ARG A 19 3.86 19.14 -39.59
C ARG A 19 3.34 17.81 -40.14
N SER A 20 2.57 17.88 -41.23
CA SER A 20 1.97 16.69 -41.86
C SER A 20 3.01 15.70 -42.39
N GLN A 21 4.11 16.22 -42.96
CA GLN A 21 5.19 15.40 -43.49
C GLN A 21 5.97 14.71 -42.36
N VAL A 22 6.33 15.45 -41.31
CA VAL A 22 7.06 14.91 -40.15
C VAL A 22 6.23 13.83 -39.45
N VAL A 23 4.93 14.06 -39.23
CA VAL A 23 4.04 13.02 -38.66
C VAL A 23 4.06 11.74 -39.49
N LYS A 24 3.94 11.84 -40.83
CA LYS A 24 3.99 10.66 -41.72
C LYS A 24 5.33 9.93 -41.65
N ILE A 25 6.45 10.66 -41.62
CA ILE A 25 7.80 10.08 -41.49
C ILE A 25 7.90 9.27 -40.19
N LEU A 26 7.46 9.84 -39.08
CA LEU A 26 7.57 9.23 -37.76
C LEU A 26 6.62 8.04 -37.58
N GLN A 27 5.40 8.14 -38.09
CA GLN A 27 4.45 7.01 -38.12
C GLN A 27 4.99 5.85 -38.96
N GLY A 28 5.59 6.14 -40.12
CA GLY A 28 6.28 5.14 -40.95
C GLY A 28 7.47 4.49 -40.25
N ALA A 29 8.08 5.18 -39.28
CA ALA A 29 9.17 4.66 -38.45
C ALA A 29 8.69 3.93 -37.18
N GLY A 30 7.37 3.76 -36.99
CA GLY A 30 6.78 3.06 -35.85
C GLY A 30 6.58 3.92 -34.59
N CYS A 31 6.68 5.25 -34.69
CA CYS A 31 6.34 6.16 -33.61
C CYS A 31 4.84 6.50 -33.63
N LEU A 32 4.26 6.79 -32.47
CA LEU A 32 2.96 7.44 -32.39
C LEU A 32 3.20 8.95 -32.46
N ALA A 33 2.81 9.59 -33.56
CA ALA A 33 3.05 11.02 -33.76
C ALA A 33 1.73 11.80 -33.90
N GLN A 34 1.67 12.95 -33.22
CA GLN A 34 0.60 13.96 -33.34
C GLN A 34 1.21 15.33 -33.61
N ALA A 35 0.45 16.23 -34.21
CA ALA A 35 0.89 17.59 -34.51
C ALA A 35 -0.05 18.60 -33.86
N ALA A 36 0.51 19.70 -33.35
CA ALA A 36 -0.27 20.84 -32.90
C ALA A 36 -0.99 21.52 -34.09
N GLU A 37 -2.18 22.04 -33.82
CA GLU A 37 -3.07 22.64 -34.81
C GLU A 37 -3.15 24.16 -34.62
N GLY A 38 -3.57 24.89 -35.65
CA GLY A 38 -3.67 26.36 -35.61
C GLY A 38 -2.39 27.08 -36.08
N GLN A 39 -2.36 28.38 -35.81
CA GLN A 39 -1.26 29.32 -36.11
C GLN A 39 -1.11 30.35 -34.97
N GLY A 40 0.10 30.90 -34.80
CA GLY A 40 0.39 31.86 -33.73
C GLY A 40 0.00 31.33 -32.36
N VAL A 41 -0.75 32.11 -31.59
CA VAL A 41 -1.20 31.75 -30.23
C VAL A 41 -2.03 30.46 -30.21
N GLU A 42 -2.87 30.21 -31.21
CA GLU A 42 -3.68 28.98 -31.26
C GLU A 42 -2.80 27.73 -31.38
N LEU A 43 -1.66 27.84 -32.09
CA LEU A 43 -0.69 26.76 -32.20
C LEU A 43 -0.04 26.45 -30.86
N GLU A 44 0.33 27.47 -30.12
CA GLU A 44 0.92 27.33 -28.78
C GLU A 44 -0.08 26.67 -27.82
N GLU A 45 -1.33 27.17 -27.77
CA GLU A 45 -2.38 26.60 -26.92
C GLU A 45 -2.70 25.14 -27.30
N SER A 46 -2.74 24.84 -28.60
CA SER A 46 -2.93 23.48 -29.10
C SER A 46 -1.78 22.56 -28.65
N ALA A 47 -0.52 23.01 -28.75
CA ALA A 47 0.64 22.26 -28.30
C ALA A 47 0.57 21.96 -26.79
N LYS A 48 0.27 22.98 -25.96
CA LYS A 48 0.14 22.83 -24.50
C LYS A 48 -1.03 21.92 -24.11
N LYS A 49 -2.13 21.94 -24.86
CA LYS A 49 -3.25 21.02 -24.65
C LYS A 49 -2.88 19.59 -25.06
N LEU A 50 -2.16 19.41 -26.16
CA LEU A 50 -1.75 18.08 -26.59
C LEU A 50 -0.74 17.46 -25.62
N THR A 51 0.18 18.22 -25.03
CA THR A 51 1.03 17.64 -23.97
C THR A 51 0.22 17.12 -22.78
N SER A 52 -0.91 17.78 -22.47
CA SER A 52 -1.77 17.41 -21.36
C SER A 52 -2.54 16.09 -21.57
N VAL A 53 -2.78 15.69 -22.82
CA VAL A 53 -3.57 14.49 -23.16
C VAL A 53 -2.69 13.40 -23.77
N PHE A 54 -1.78 13.79 -24.66
CA PHE A 54 -0.97 12.87 -25.45
C PHE A 54 0.28 12.37 -24.72
N ARG A 55 0.77 13.09 -23.70
CA ARG A 55 1.92 12.67 -22.88
C ARG A 55 3.16 12.29 -23.71
N PRO A 56 3.63 13.17 -24.61
CA PRO A 56 4.73 12.84 -25.51
C PRO A 56 6.03 12.56 -24.74
N HIS A 57 6.85 11.66 -25.27
CA HIS A 57 8.24 11.52 -24.82
C HIS A 57 9.10 12.64 -25.42
N ILE A 58 8.81 12.98 -26.68
CA ILE A 58 9.61 13.93 -27.47
C ILE A 58 8.68 14.97 -28.08
N VAL A 59 9.12 16.22 -28.04
CA VAL A 59 8.54 17.32 -28.80
C VAL A 59 9.55 17.71 -29.88
N ILE A 60 9.12 17.66 -31.13
CA ILE A 60 9.84 18.25 -32.26
C ILE A 60 9.32 19.66 -32.42
N MET A 61 10.19 20.63 -32.17
CA MET A 61 9.85 22.06 -32.11
C MET A 61 10.57 22.80 -33.23
N ASP A 62 9.85 23.58 -34.06
CA ASP A 62 10.51 24.56 -34.92
C ASP A 62 11.01 25.73 -34.09
N LEU A 63 12.13 26.32 -34.50
CA LEU A 63 12.71 27.49 -33.84
C LEU A 63 11.81 28.73 -33.98
N ARG A 64 11.16 28.89 -35.14
CA ARG A 64 10.37 30.07 -35.53
C ARG A 64 8.91 29.67 -35.68
N LEU A 65 8.07 30.04 -34.71
CA LEU A 65 6.63 29.77 -34.73
C LEU A 65 5.81 30.99 -35.16
N SER A 66 6.34 32.20 -35.02
CA SER A 66 5.65 33.46 -35.34
C SER A 66 6.07 34.07 -36.68
N ASP A 67 7.27 33.76 -37.17
CA ASP A 67 7.88 34.27 -38.40
C ASP A 67 8.03 35.80 -38.50
N GLU A 68 7.74 36.55 -37.43
CA GLU A 68 7.68 38.02 -37.44
C GLU A 68 9.05 38.69 -37.61
N HIS A 69 10.12 38.04 -37.15
CA HIS A 69 11.49 38.59 -37.14
C HIS A 69 12.55 37.59 -37.60
N THR A 70 13.67 38.09 -38.14
CA THR A 70 14.80 37.25 -38.60
C THR A 70 15.50 36.51 -37.47
N ASP A 71 15.38 37.00 -36.25
CA ASP A 71 15.91 36.39 -35.01
C ASP A 71 14.79 35.77 -34.14
N ASP A 72 13.65 35.40 -34.74
CA ASP A 72 12.55 34.75 -34.01
C ASP A 72 13.01 33.45 -33.31
N ARG A 73 12.66 33.34 -32.01
CA ARG A 73 12.96 32.21 -31.12
C ARG A 73 11.72 31.74 -30.35
N SER A 74 10.54 32.08 -30.83
CA SER A 74 9.25 31.72 -30.24
C SER A 74 9.13 30.24 -29.90
N GLY A 75 9.74 29.33 -30.68
CA GLY A 75 9.78 27.91 -30.35
C GLY A 75 10.56 27.56 -29.08
N LEU A 76 11.70 28.23 -28.85
CA LEU A 76 12.48 28.06 -27.62
C LEU A 76 11.80 28.72 -26.42
N ASP A 77 11.11 29.83 -26.64
CA ASP A 77 10.34 30.50 -25.58
C ASP A 77 9.13 29.64 -25.16
N LEU A 78 8.43 29.03 -26.13
CA LEU A 78 7.37 28.06 -25.86
C LEU A 78 7.89 26.82 -25.11
N TRP A 79 9.06 26.29 -25.50
CA TRP A 79 9.67 25.14 -24.86
C TRP A 79 9.95 25.34 -23.36
N LYS A 80 10.19 26.59 -22.93
CA LYS A 80 10.40 26.94 -21.51
C LYS A 80 9.12 26.89 -20.68
N ASP A 81 7.94 26.75 -21.29
CA ASP A 81 6.69 26.61 -20.57
C ASP A 81 6.65 25.29 -19.77
N GLN A 82 6.12 25.36 -18.55
CA GLN A 82 6.04 24.24 -17.63
C GLN A 82 5.23 23.05 -18.20
N SER A 83 4.32 23.30 -19.16
CA SER A 83 3.55 22.27 -19.86
C SER A 83 4.40 21.23 -20.60
N PHE A 84 5.68 21.54 -20.86
CA PHE A 84 6.62 20.65 -21.55
C PHE A 84 7.62 19.95 -20.62
N SER A 85 7.57 20.21 -19.31
CA SER A 85 8.61 19.82 -18.33
C SER A 85 8.94 18.33 -18.24
N SER A 86 8.07 17.43 -18.73
CA SER A 86 8.30 15.97 -18.71
C SER A 86 8.80 15.38 -20.04
N ALA A 87 8.69 16.16 -21.13
CA ALA A 87 9.14 15.75 -22.46
C ALA A 87 10.62 16.09 -22.69
N ARG A 88 11.17 15.62 -23.81
CA ARG A 88 12.46 16.02 -24.36
C ARG A 88 12.26 16.81 -25.65
N CYS A 89 13.14 17.76 -25.96
CA CYS A 89 13.01 18.58 -27.16
C CYS A 89 14.04 18.22 -28.24
N ILE A 90 13.57 18.11 -29.48
CA ILE A 90 14.40 18.14 -30.69
C ILE A 90 14.04 19.41 -31.46
N LEU A 91 15.01 20.29 -31.68
CA LEU A 91 14.81 21.49 -32.48
C LEU A 91 14.89 21.10 -33.97
N TYR A 92 13.85 21.38 -34.75
CA TYR A 92 13.77 21.02 -36.17
C TYR A 92 13.50 22.24 -37.03
N SER A 93 14.55 22.81 -37.65
CA SER A 93 14.42 24.11 -38.31
C SER A 93 15.33 24.28 -39.54
N ALA A 94 14.88 25.03 -40.54
CA ALA A 94 15.70 25.40 -41.70
C ALA A 94 16.72 26.52 -41.40
N HIS A 95 16.68 27.08 -40.19
CA HIS A 95 17.47 28.25 -39.80
C HIS A 95 18.69 27.94 -38.93
N LEU A 96 18.96 26.65 -38.67
CA LEU A 96 20.01 26.20 -37.74
C LEU A 96 21.42 26.47 -38.27
N ASN A 97 21.64 26.25 -39.57
CA ASN A 97 22.96 26.42 -40.19
C ASN A 97 23.40 27.87 -40.35
N LYS A 98 22.51 28.84 -40.09
CA LYS A 98 22.82 30.26 -40.23
C LYS A 98 23.45 30.86 -38.97
N ASN A 99 23.36 30.18 -37.82
CA ASN A 99 23.83 30.74 -36.55
C ASN A 99 24.23 29.67 -35.52
N TYR A 100 25.49 29.22 -35.56
CA TYR A 100 26.08 28.26 -34.60
C TYR A 100 25.86 28.63 -33.12
N LYS A 101 25.73 29.93 -32.81
CA LYS A 101 25.45 30.39 -31.44
C LYS A 101 24.06 29.96 -30.95
N ILE A 102 23.06 29.90 -31.84
CA ILE A 102 21.70 29.46 -31.48
C ILE A 102 21.70 27.98 -31.13
N THR A 103 22.36 27.13 -31.92
CA THR A 103 22.51 25.71 -31.63
C THR A 103 23.23 25.48 -30.29
N GLN A 104 24.34 26.17 -30.06
CA GLN A 104 25.08 26.05 -28.79
C GLN A 104 24.25 26.51 -27.58
N GLN A 105 23.45 27.58 -27.75
CA GLN A 105 22.56 28.09 -26.71
C GLN A 105 21.42 27.10 -26.41
N ALA A 106 20.79 26.55 -27.44
CA ALA A 106 19.70 25.58 -27.30
C ALA A 106 20.13 24.36 -26.46
N PHE A 107 21.33 23.82 -26.72
CA PHE A 107 21.88 22.71 -25.94
C PHE A 107 22.25 23.09 -24.50
N ARG A 108 22.93 24.23 -24.30
CA ARG A 108 23.53 24.57 -22.99
C ARG A 108 22.57 25.26 -22.03
N GLN A 109 21.65 26.05 -22.55
CA GLN A 109 20.80 26.95 -21.76
C GLN A 109 19.33 26.55 -21.78
N ASP A 110 18.85 26.02 -22.91
CA ASP A 110 17.42 25.77 -23.11
C ASP A 110 17.04 24.29 -22.98
N GLY A 111 17.99 23.39 -22.73
CA GLY A 111 17.72 21.97 -22.47
C GLY A 111 17.21 21.18 -23.68
N VAL A 112 17.57 21.61 -24.90
CA VAL A 112 17.30 20.87 -26.13
C VAL A 112 18.26 19.69 -26.25
N GLU A 113 17.76 18.51 -26.60
CA GLU A 113 18.52 17.25 -26.64
C GLU A 113 19.14 16.95 -28.00
N ASP A 114 18.54 17.44 -29.08
CA ASP A 114 19.07 17.29 -30.43
C ASP A 114 18.58 18.43 -31.35
N VAL A 115 19.30 18.65 -32.44
CA VAL A 115 19.06 19.76 -33.37
C VAL A 115 19.22 19.23 -34.80
N ILE A 116 18.16 19.30 -35.60
CA ILE A 116 18.09 18.72 -36.95
C ILE A 116 17.61 19.77 -37.96
N GLY A 117 18.33 19.91 -39.08
CA GLY A 117 17.96 20.78 -40.18
C GLY A 117 16.75 20.26 -40.96
N LYS A 118 15.89 21.15 -41.46
CA LYS A 118 14.78 20.75 -42.36
C LYS A 118 15.29 20.24 -43.71
N GLU A 119 16.52 20.59 -44.06
CA GLU A 119 17.27 20.12 -45.22
C GLU A 119 17.95 18.76 -45.00
N ASP A 120 18.04 18.29 -43.75
CA ASP A 120 18.61 16.97 -43.46
C ASP A 120 17.70 15.85 -43.98
N SER A 121 18.28 14.66 -44.17
CA SER A 121 17.51 13.52 -44.60
C SER A 121 16.43 13.14 -43.58
N PRO A 122 15.24 12.64 -44.00
CA PRO A 122 14.23 12.12 -43.09
C PRO A 122 14.75 11.07 -42.10
N GLN A 123 15.76 10.30 -42.51
CA GLN A 123 16.40 9.30 -41.66
C GLN A 123 17.16 9.94 -40.48
N ALA A 124 17.77 11.11 -40.68
CA ALA A 124 18.46 11.83 -39.60
C ALA A 124 17.50 12.22 -38.47
N LEU A 125 16.29 12.66 -38.82
CA LEU A 125 15.24 12.97 -37.85
C LEU A 125 14.77 11.71 -37.11
N VAL A 126 14.56 10.60 -37.82
CA VAL A 126 14.18 9.31 -37.20
C VAL A 126 15.27 8.82 -36.24
N ASP A 127 16.53 8.94 -36.64
CA ASP A 127 17.67 8.53 -35.80
C ASP A 127 17.81 9.43 -34.57
N ALA A 128 17.57 10.74 -34.70
CA ALA A 128 17.52 11.68 -33.57
C ALA A 128 16.42 11.31 -32.59
N VAL A 129 15.19 11.08 -33.08
CA VAL A 129 14.07 10.64 -32.25
C VAL A 129 14.40 9.34 -31.51
N LYS A 130 15.00 8.34 -32.18
CA LYS A 130 15.40 7.09 -31.54
C LYS A 130 16.51 7.30 -30.50
N ARG A 131 17.51 8.16 -30.78
CA ARG A 131 18.57 8.49 -29.81
C ARG A 131 18.00 9.15 -28.56
N VAL A 132 17.19 10.20 -28.73
CA VAL A 132 16.58 10.95 -27.63
C VAL A 132 15.60 10.06 -26.84
N ALA A 133 14.85 9.19 -27.52
CA ALA A 133 13.92 8.26 -26.86
C ALA A 133 14.65 7.27 -25.93
N ARG A 134 15.86 6.80 -26.29
CA ARG A 134 16.67 5.90 -25.43
C ARG A 134 17.06 6.54 -24.10
N MET A 135 17.11 7.87 -24.02
CA MET A 135 17.41 8.58 -22.78
C MET A 135 16.20 8.63 -21.83
N GLY A 136 14.98 8.33 -22.30
CA GLY A 136 13.74 8.65 -21.58
C GLY A 136 12.59 7.64 -21.61
N CYS A 137 12.49 6.71 -22.58
CA CYS A 137 11.58 5.54 -22.51
C CYS A 137 12.37 4.32 -22.02
N GLY A 138 11.86 3.69 -20.97
CA GLY A 138 12.48 2.53 -20.34
C GLY A 138 12.67 1.36 -21.33
N CYS A 139 11.69 1.12 -22.21
CA CYS A 139 11.82 0.03 -23.18
C CYS A 139 12.88 0.28 -24.26
N GLN A 140 13.06 1.54 -24.68
CA GLN A 140 14.03 1.88 -25.72
C GLN A 140 15.45 1.76 -25.18
N ASN A 141 15.60 1.92 -23.86
CA ASN A 141 16.82 1.62 -23.15
C ASN A 141 16.99 0.13 -22.80
N GLY A 142 16.16 -0.77 -23.34
CA GLY A 142 16.30 -2.21 -23.15
C GLY A 142 16.13 -2.68 -21.71
N LEU A 143 15.45 -1.91 -20.86
CA LEU A 143 15.05 -2.35 -19.53
C LEU A 143 13.95 -3.41 -19.66
N SER A 144 14.08 -4.49 -18.89
CA SER A 144 13.11 -5.56 -18.75
C SER A 144 12.66 -5.64 -17.30
N LEU A 145 11.35 -5.77 -17.08
CA LEU A 145 10.75 -5.83 -15.75
C LEU A 145 10.32 -7.25 -15.43
N VAL A 146 10.66 -7.71 -14.22
CA VAL A 146 10.08 -8.91 -13.62
C VAL A 146 9.12 -8.48 -12.54
N TRP A 147 7.82 -8.62 -12.82
CA TRP A 147 6.76 -8.24 -11.90
C TRP A 147 6.45 -9.35 -10.88
N PRO A 148 6.01 -8.98 -9.66
CA PRO A 148 5.38 -9.93 -8.76
C PRO A 148 3.99 -10.32 -9.29
N THR A 149 3.52 -11.54 -8.97
CA THR A 149 2.36 -12.21 -9.60
C THR A 149 1.08 -11.38 -9.68
N ALA A 150 0.83 -10.52 -8.67
CA ALA A 150 -0.37 -9.69 -8.59
C ALA A 150 -0.24 -8.30 -9.24
N TRP A 151 0.94 -7.94 -9.74
CA TRP A 151 1.25 -6.58 -10.20
C TRP A 151 1.65 -6.54 -11.67
N ASN A 152 1.24 -5.48 -12.34
CA ASN A 152 1.72 -5.05 -13.65
C ASN A 152 1.41 -3.55 -13.82
N GLU A 153 1.82 -2.97 -14.93
CA GLU A 153 1.63 -1.54 -15.22
C GLU A 153 0.17 -1.09 -15.13
N GLU A 154 -0.76 -1.86 -15.72
CA GLU A 154 -2.18 -1.52 -15.74
C GLU A 154 -2.78 -1.53 -14.33
N VAL A 155 -2.41 -2.52 -13.51
CA VAL A 155 -2.86 -2.62 -12.11
C VAL A 155 -2.33 -1.44 -11.29
N ILE A 156 -1.06 -1.04 -11.49
CA ILE A 156 -0.46 0.11 -10.80
C ILE A 156 -1.19 1.40 -11.18
N LEU A 157 -1.35 1.69 -12.47
CA LEU A 157 -2.01 2.92 -12.92
C LEU A 157 -3.46 3.00 -12.44
N ARG A 158 -4.20 1.89 -12.54
CA ARG A 158 -5.57 1.79 -12.02
C ARG A 158 -5.63 2.02 -10.51
N TYR A 159 -4.70 1.46 -9.75
CA TYR A 159 -4.63 1.66 -8.31
C TYR A 159 -4.30 3.11 -7.95
N LEU A 160 -3.36 3.74 -8.67
CA LEU A 160 -2.91 5.11 -8.41
C LEU A 160 -3.91 6.17 -8.87
N PHE A 161 -4.63 5.95 -9.97
CA PHE A 161 -5.43 6.98 -10.64
C PHE A 161 -6.91 6.62 -10.84
N GLY A 162 -7.34 5.38 -10.56
CA GLY A 162 -8.71 4.88 -10.76
C GLY A 162 -8.93 4.21 -12.12
N ASP A 163 -10.11 3.62 -12.35
CA ASP A 163 -10.41 2.89 -13.60
C ASP A 163 -10.62 3.78 -14.84
N ASP A 164 -11.04 5.04 -14.66
CA ASP A 164 -11.44 5.95 -15.74
C ASP A 164 -10.30 6.86 -16.26
N ASN A 165 -9.04 6.45 -16.12
CA ASN A 165 -7.90 7.26 -16.57
C ASN A 165 -7.47 6.86 -18.00
N ASP A 166 -7.20 7.85 -18.86
CA ASP A 166 -6.68 7.65 -20.22
C ASP A 166 -5.15 7.72 -20.25
N LEU A 167 -4.50 7.18 -19.20
CA LEU A 167 -3.05 7.28 -19.08
C LEU A 167 -2.34 6.25 -19.97
N PRO A 168 -1.21 6.62 -20.59
CA PRO A 168 -0.38 5.66 -21.32
C PRO A 168 0.09 4.53 -20.39
N ARG A 169 -0.01 3.28 -20.87
CA ARG A 169 0.35 2.09 -20.08
C ARG A 169 1.84 2.03 -19.74
N ASP A 170 2.68 2.56 -20.62
CA ASP A 170 4.14 2.60 -20.48
C ASP A 170 4.66 3.66 -19.49
N LEU A 171 3.79 4.50 -18.89
CA LEU A 171 4.23 5.49 -17.90
C LEU A 171 5.05 4.88 -16.76
N VAL A 172 4.63 3.70 -16.26
CA VAL A 172 5.34 3.01 -15.18
C VAL A 172 6.72 2.54 -15.63
N MET A 173 6.81 1.98 -16.83
CA MET A 173 8.07 1.57 -17.45
C MET A 173 9.03 2.75 -17.61
N ASP A 174 8.52 3.91 -18.02
CA ASP A 174 9.32 5.10 -18.28
C ASP A 174 9.86 5.72 -16.99
N VAL A 175 9.03 5.80 -15.95
CA VAL A 175 9.48 6.26 -14.63
C VAL A 175 10.55 5.31 -14.07
N LEU A 176 10.34 4.00 -14.14
CA LEU A 176 11.35 3.01 -13.70
C LEU A 176 12.62 3.07 -14.55
N GLY A 177 12.50 3.25 -15.86
CA GLY A 177 13.64 3.44 -16.77
C GLY A 177 14.46 4.69 -16.45
N ARG A 178 13.81 5.77 -16.02
CA ARG A 178 14.48 7.01 -15.58
C ARG A 178 15.09 6.87 -14.17
N LEU A 179 14.49 6.08 -13.30
CA LEU A 179 15.05 5.75 -11.99
C LEU A 179 16.29 4.85 -12.10
N PHE A 180 16.31 3.94 -13.08
CA PHE A 180 17.38 2.96 -13.27
C PHE A 180 17.95 3.03 -14.70
N PRO A 181 18.60 4.14 -15.09
CA PRO A 181 19.01 4.38 -16.48
C PRO A 181 20.08 3.39 -16.98
N GLU A 182 20.84 2.76 -16.09
CA GLU A 182 21.88 1.80 -16.45
C GLU A 182 21.46 0.34 -16.28
N THR A 183 20.20 0.08 -15.92
CA THR A 183 19.70 -1.26 -15.61
C THR A 183 19.05 -1.92 -16.82
N ARG A 184 19.36 -3.20 -17.03
CA ARG A 184 18.77 -4.01 -18.12
C ARG A 184 17.68 -4.94 -17.61
N LEU A 185 17.80 -5.45 -16.39
CA LEU A 185 16.80 -6.27 -15.74
C LEU A 185 16.48 -5.68 -14.37
N LEU A 186 15.22 -5.34 -14.12
CA LEU A 186 14.76 -4.89 -12.81
C LEU A 186 13.70 -5.86 -12.31
N ALA A 187 14.04 -6.62 -11.26
CA ALA A 187 13.09 -7.48 -10.59
C ALA A 187 12.42 -6.75 -9.43
N LEU A 188 11.10 -6.69 -9.45
CA LEU A 188 10.30 -6.06 -8.41
C LEU A 188 9.69 -7.14 -7.52
N LYS A 189 9.82 -6.95 -6.21
CA LYS A 189 9.18 -7.79 -5.20
C LYS A 189 8.33 -6.93 -4.28
N PRO A 190 7.18 -7.42 -3.80
CA PRO A 190 6.51 -6.77 -2.68
C PRO A 190 7.47 -6.76 -1.49
N LEU A 191 7.39 -5.72 -0.66
CA LEU A 191 8.12 -5.72 0.59
C LEU A 191 7.52 -6.76 1.53
N GLU A 192 8.37 -7.58 2.15
CA GLU A 192 7.93 -8.54 3.16
C GLU A 192 7.17 -7.80 4.27
N GLY A 193 5.90 -8.16 4.46
CA GLY A 193 5.09 -7.54 5.49
C GLY A 193 4.35 -6.26 5.09
N ALA A 194 4.42 -5.84 3.83
CA ALA A 194 3.25 -5.24 3.21
C ALA A 194 2.21 -6.36 3.11
N VAL A 195 1.52 -6.58 4.22
CA VAL A 195 0.43 -7.53 4.37
C VAL A 195 -0.48 -7.39 3.16
N GLU A 196 -1.19 -8.45 2.83
CA GLU A 196 -2.47 -8.40 2.13
C GLU A 196 -3.47 -7.51 2.92
N THR A 197 -3.09 -6.28 3.25
CA THR A 197 -3.98 -5.23 3.72
C THR A 197 -4.84 -4.94 2.53
N SER A 198 -5.92 -5.71 2.46
CA SER A 198 -7.24 -5.17 2.26
C SER A 198 -7.22 -4.11 1.16
N VAL A 199 -7.46 -4.60 -0.06
CA VAL A 199 -8.46 -4.01 -0.94
C VAL A 199 -9.29 -2.96 -0.17
N ILE A 200 -9.06 -1.68 -0.49
CA ILE A 200 -10.04 -0.61 -0.34
C ILE A 200 -10.41 -0.27 1.12
N VAL A 201 -9.53 0.44 1.83
CA VAL A 201 -9.96 1.56 2.68
C VAL A 201 -9.00 2.71 2.40
N GLY A 202 -9.53 3.80 1.84
CA GLY A 202 -8.76 4.90 1.31
C GLY A 202 -7.72 5.40 2.30
N HIS A 203 -6.50 5.59 1.81
CA HIS A 203 -5.84 6.88 1.66
C HIS A 203 -4.40 6.56 1.28
N GLY A 204 -4.00 6.97 0.07
CA GLY A 204 -2.59 7.07 -0.21
C GLY A 204 -2.08 6.62 -1.56
N ARG A 205 -2.89 6.41 -2.64
CA ARG A 205 -2.46 6.29 -4.07
C ARG A 205 -0.93 6.16 -4.25
N THR A 206 -0.35 5.04 -3.82
CA THR A 206 1.10 4.83 -3.74
C THR A 206 1.37 3.33 -3.78
N VAL A 207 2.40 2.93 -4.50
CA VAL A 207 2.86 1.54 -4.57
C VAL A 207 4.33 1.49 -4.15
N LEU A 208 4.68 0.52 -3.32
CA LEU A 208 6.04 0.36 -2.79
C LEU A 208 6.56 -1.04 -3.12
N PHE A 209 7.78 -1.10 -3.66
CA PHE A 209 8.46 -2.35 -4.02
C PHE A 209 9.88 -2.39 -3.46
N GLN A 210 10.38 -3.61 -3.22
CA GLN A 210 11.81 -3.84 -3.23
C GLN A 210 12.24 -4.11 -4.67
N ALA A 211 13.12 -3.27 -5.20
CA ALA A 211 13.62 -3.38 -6.56
C ALA A 211 15.05 -3.91 -6.58
N TRP A 212 15.30 -4.90 -7.44
CA TRP A 212 16.57 -5.58 -7.63
C TRP A 212 17.12 -5.24 -9.02
N PRO A 213 17.96 -4.20 -9.15
CA PRO A 213 18.54 -3.79 -10.42
C PRO A 213 19.73 -4.70 -10.79
N ASP A 214 19.59 -5.46 -11.87
CA ASP A 214 20.54 -6.45 -12.36
C ASP A 214 21.07 -7.35 -11.22
N ASN A 215 22.39 -7.33 -10.98
CA ASN A 215 23.05 -8.06 -9.90
C ASN A 215 23.54 -7.13 -8.77
N LYS A 216 22.90 -5.96 -8.60
CA LYS A 216 23.24 -4.99 -7.55
C LYS A 216 22.42 -5.25 -6.28
N GLU A 217 22.79 -4.57 -5.20
CA GLU A 217 22.00 -4.53 -3.97
C GLU A 217 20.60 -3.96 -4.25
N PRO A 218 19.55 -4.48 -3.58
CA PRO A 218 18.21 -3.97 -3.77
C PRO A 218 18.07 -2.53 -3.23
N VAL A 219 16.98 -1.88 -3.63
CA VAL A 219 16.54 -0.57 -3.13
C VAL A 219 15.04 -0.57 -2.91
N ALA A 220 14.53 0.28 -2.02
CA ALA A 220 13.09 0.52 -1.92
C ALA A 220 12.66 1.52 -2.99
N VAL A 221 11.61 1.22 -3.74
CA VAL A 221 11.05 2.09 -4.79
C VAL A 221 9.60 2.39 -4.48
N LYS A 222 9.27 3.67 -4.40
CA LYS A 222 7.90 4.17 -4.24
C LYS A 222 7.45 4.82 -5.55
N LEU A 223 6.25 4.47 -6.01
CA LEU A 223 5.56 5.08 -7.15
C LEU A 223 4.27 5.75 -6.68
N ALA A 224 4.05 7.00 -7.08
CA ALA A 224 2.86 7.77 -6.70
C ALA A 224 2.60 8.89 -7.73
N PRO A 225 1.44 9.58 -7.69
CA PRO A 225 1.22 10.78 -8.50
C PRO A 225 2.38 11.77 -8.36
N ARG A 226 2.79 12.38 -9.48
CA ARG A 226 3.99 13.24 -9.60
C ARG A 226 4.11 14.27 -8.48
N GLU A 227 3.03 14.99 -8.20
CA GLU A 227 3.02 16.05 -7.19
C GLU A 227 3.37 15.53 -5.78
N ARG A 228 2.99 14.29 -5.45
CA ARG A 228 3.30 13.68 -4.15
C ARG A 228 4.79 13.37 -4.03
N ILE A 229 5.35 12.80 -5.09
CA ILE A 229 6.80 12.51 -5.15
C ILE A 229 7.61 13.80 -5.12
N GLN A 230 7.17 14.85 -5.82
CA GLN A 230 7.83 16.15 -5.78
C GLN A 230 7.84 16.74 -4.36
N ARG A 231 6.68 16.73 -3.67
CA ARG A 231 6.61 17.16 -2.27
C ARG A 231 7.53 16.34 -1.36
N GLU A 232 7.57 15.03 -1.54
CA GLU A 232 8.46 14.15 -0.76
C GLU A 232 9.94 14.45 -1.01
N VAL A 233 10.35 14.65 -2.27
CA VAL A 233 11.73 15.03 -2.62
C VAL A 233 12.09 16.39 -2.00
N GLU A 234 11.19 17.36 -2.09
CA GLU A 234 11.39 18.70 -1.51
C GLU A 234 11.50 18.63 0.02
N ALA A 235 10.61 17.89 0.68
CA ALA A 235 10.63 17.69 2.12
C ALA A 235 11.90 16.96 2.56
N TYR A 236 12.31 15.89 1.86
CA TYR A 236 13.55 15.17 2.15
C TYR A 236 14.77 16.10 2.06
N LYS A 237 14.92 16.83 0.95
CA LYS A 237 16.04 17.77 0.74
C LYS A 237 16.06 18.89 1.78
N THR A 238 14.88 19.39 2.17
CA THR A 238 14.75 20.52 3.08
C THR A 238 14.96 20.13 4.55
N TYR A 239 14.45 18.96 4.95
CA TYR A 239 14.31 18.59 6.35
C TYR A 239 15.20 17.41 6.78
N ILE A 240 15.54 16.49 5.89
CA ILE A 240 16.14 15.19 6.22
C ILE A 240 17.59 15.09 5.75
N GLN A 241 17.86 15.45 4.50
CA GLN A 241 19.19 15.34 3.89
C GLN A 241 20.24 16.04 4.77
N GLU A 242 21.35 15.34 5.01
CA GLU A 242 22.50 15.80 5.82
C GLU A 242 22.19 16.08 7.32
N ARG A 243 21.00 15.75 7.81
CA ARG A 243 20.59 15.98 9.21
C ARG A 243 20.37 14.72 10.03
N LEU A 244 20.25 13.56 9.38
CA LEU A 244 20.23 12.26 10.05
C LEU A 244 21.61 11.90 10.60
N VAL A 245 21.65 11.32 11.80
CA VAL A 245 22.88 10.89 12.48
C VAL A 245 22.93 9.37 12.52
N GLY A 246 24.14 8.80 12.58
CA GLY A 246 24.34 7.36 12.70
C GLY A 246 24.65 6.69 11.37
N ARG A 247 24.78 5.36 11.39
CA ARG A 247 25.11 4.54 10.21
C ARG A 247 23.88 3.91 9.55
N PHE A 248 22.69 4.20 10.09
CA PHE A 248 21.44 3.52 9.78
C PHE A 248 20.36 4.55 9.42
N SER A 249 20.37 4.96 8.15
CA SER A 249 19.41 5.93 7.59
C SER A 249 19.00 5.54 6.18
N ALA A 250 17.76 5.86 5.82
CA ALA A 250 17.32 5.77 4.45
C ALA A 250 17.86 6.98 3.69
N GLU A 251 18.69 6.73 2.67
CA GLU A 251 19.23 7.78 1.81
C GLU A 251 18.44 7.81 0.50
N LEU A 252 17.95 8.98 0.13
CA LEU A 252 17.39 9.23 -1.18
C LEU A 252 18.46 8.98 -2.24
N HIS A 253 18.30 7.89 -3.00
CA HIS A 253 19.25 7.48 -4.02
C HIS A 253 18.98 8.17 -5.36
N GLN A 254 17.71 8.17 -5.78
CA GLN A 254 17.28 8.69 -7.09
C GLN A 254 15.80 9.05 -7.01
N HIS A 255 15.37 10.06 -7.77
CA HIS A 255 13.97 10.30 -8.06
C HIS A 255 13.79 10.59 -9.56
N ALA A 256 12.60 10.32 -10.09
CA ALA A 256 12.25 10.65 -11.45
C ALA A 256 10.74 10.92 -11.54
N ASP A 257 10.35 11.77 -12.49
CA ASP A 257 8.95 11.90 -12.88
C ASP A 257 8.80 11.80 -14.40
N PHE A 258 7.60 11.39 -14.79
CA PHE A 258 7.15 11.44 -16.17
C PHE A 258 5.64 11.69 -16.19
N TRP A 259 5.28 12.91 -16.58
CA TRP A 259 3.90 13.40 -16.66
C TRP A 259 3.13 13.26 -15.34
N ASP A 260 2.20 12.31 -15.24
CA ASP A 260 1.32 12.15 -14.09
C ASP A 260 1.96 11.32 -12.97
N LEU A 261 3.00 10.55 -13.30
CA LEU A 261 3.62 9.58 -12.39
C LEU A 261 5.01 10.05 -11.95
N GLY A 262 5.28 9.91 -10.65
CA GLY A 262 6.60 10.05 -10.07
C GLY A 262 7.08 8.72 -9.48
N GLY A 263 8.39 8.60 -9.33
CA GLY A 263 9.03 7.54 -8.59
C GLY A 263 10.20 8.06 -7.77
N ILE A 264 10.46 7.41 -6.64
CA ILE A 264 11.52 7.75 -5.70
C ILE A 264 12.15 6.46 -5.15
N CYS A 265 13.48 6.45 -5.04
CA CYS A 265 14.27 5.30 -4.62
C CYS A 265 15.07 5.62 -3.36
N TYR A 266 15.01 4.72 -2.38
CA TYR A 266 15.80 4.78 -1.15
C TYR A 266 16.77 3.62 -1.03
N SER A 267 18.00 3.91 -0.61
CA SER A 267 18.98 2.91 -0.18
C SER A 267 19.08 2.92 1.35
N PHE A 268 19.13 1.74 1.96
CA PHE A 268 19.28 1.60 3.41
C PHE A 268 20.74 1.38 3.78
N MET A 269 21.38 2.41 4.34
CA MET A 269 22.74 2.29 4.85
C MET A 269 22.76 1.42 6.12
N GLY A 270 23.78 0.57 6.23
CA GLY A 270 24.05 -0.26 7.41
C GLY A 270 23.32 -1.60 7.50
N SER A 271 22.36 -1.92 6.62
CA SER A 271 21.62 -3.19 6.64
C SER A 271 21.91 -4.08 5.43
N SER A 272 21.87 -5.41 5.62
CA SER A 272 21.60 -6.32 4.52
C SER A 272 20.10 -6.31 4.24
N GLN A 273 19.65 -5.61 3.20
CA GLN A 273 18.24 -5.45 2.83
C GLN A 273 17.47 -6.78 2.58
N LYS A 274 18.15 -7.92 2.61
CA LYS A 274 17.54 -9.26 2.51
C LYS A 274 16.64 -9.62 3.69
N SER A 275 16.67 -8.88 4.80
CA SER A 275 15.90 -9.17 6.02
C SER A 275 15.05 -8.01 6.56
N LEU A 276 14.94 -6.88 5.85
CA LEU A 276 14.16 -5.74 6.33
C LEU A 276 12.67 -6.01 6.18
N LYS A 277 11.93 -5.83 7.28
CA LYS A 277 10.46 -5.92 7.32
C LYS A 277 9.88 -4.58 7.72
N THR A 278 8.63 -4.31 7.37
CA THR A 278 7.92 -3.17 7.95
C THR A 278 7.77 -3.36 9.46
N PHE A 279 7.76 -2.28 10.23
CA PHE A 279 7.52 -2.32 11.67
C PHE A 279 6.15 -2.95 11.97
N THR A 280 5.14 -2.74 11.12
CA THR A 280 3.84 -3.43 11.23
C THR A 280 3.99 -4.94 11.27
N THR A 281 4.79 -5.52 10.36
CA THR A 281 4.98 -6.97 10.32
C THR A 281 5.88 -7.47 11.41
N PHE A 282 6.94 -6.72 11.73
CA PHE A 282 7.78 -7.03 12.87
C PHE A 282 6.98 -7.06 14.18
N TYR A 283 6.16 -6.04 14.46
CA TYR A 283 5.28 -5.97 15.63
C TYR A 283 4.32 -7.17 15.74
N ARG A 284 3.78 -7.63 14.60
CA ARG A 284 2.85 -8.77 14.55
C ARG A 284 3.54 -10.11 14.80
N GLN A 285 4.80 -10.25 14.39
CA GLN A 285 5.57 -11.48 14.54
C GLN A 285 6.26 -11.56 15.91
N ALA A 286 6.76 -10.43 16.41
CA ALA A 286 7.44 -10.34 17.69
C ALA A 286 6.45 -10.58 18.84
N LYS A 287 6.85 -11.46 19.77
CA LYS A 287 6.07 -11.76 20.98
C LYS A 287 6.51 -10.91 22.18
N ASN A 288 7.76 -10.48 22.19
CA ASN A 288 8.38 -9.78 23.30
C ASN A 288 8.34 -8.27 23.04
N SER A 289 7.76 -7.52 23.97
CA SER A 289 7.68 -6.05 23.89
C SER A 289 9.05 -5.39 23.85
N ASN A 290 10.07 -5.94 24.52
CA ASN A 290 11.42 -5.38 24.53
C ASN A 290 12.10 -5.47 23.16
N GLU A 291 11.85 -6.55 22.41
CA GLU A 291 12.34 -6.70 21.03
C GLU A 291 11.71 -5.65 20.10
N ILE A 292 10.44 -5.30 20.34
CA ILE A 292 9.72 -4.26 19.59
C ILE A 292 10.23 -2.86 19.94
N ILE A 293 10.50 -2.60 21.23
CA ILE A 293 10.93 -1.29 21.73
C ILE A 293 12.36 -0.97 21.29
N LYS A 294 13.25 -1.98 21.21
CA LYS A 294 14.67 -1.79 20.89
C LYS A 294 14.93 -0.98 19.59
N PRO A 295 14.37 -1.32 18.42
CA PRO A 295 14.57 -0.54 17.20
C PRO A 295 13.97 0.87 17.29
N LEU A 296 12.90 1.08 18.08
CA LEU A 296 12.33 2.40 18.33
C LEU A 296 13.26 3.27 19.18
N VAL A 297 13.90 2.69 20.21
CA VAL A 297 14.92 3.38 21.02
C VAL A 297 16.05 3.85 20.11
N HIS A 298 16.62 2.96 19.29
CA HIS A 298 17.67 3.33 18.35
C HIS A 298 17.22 4.46 17.40
N PHE A 299 16.02 4.37 16.82
CA PHE A 299 15.51 5.41 15.92
C PHE A 299 15.38 6.78 16.59
N PHE A 300 14.66 6.87 17.70
CA PHE A 300 14.36 8.16 18.32
C PHE A 300 15.55 8.75 19.09
N GLU A 301 16.36 7.92 19.74
CA GLU A 301 17.46 8.37 20.60
C GLU A 301 18.78 8.54 19.85
N GLU A 302 18.98 7.86 18.72
CA GLU A 302 20.22 7.97 17.93
C GLU A 302 19.96 8.65 16.60
N VAL A 303 19.16 8.03 15.72
CA VAL A 303 19.01 8.46 14.32
C VAL A 303 18.30 9.81 14.18
N TRP A 304 17.15 9.95 14.85
CA TRP A 304 16.27 11.11 14.76
C TRP A 304 16.51 12.15 15.86
N SER A 305 17.43 11.86 16.78
CA SER A 305 17.66 12.65 18.00
C SER A 305 17.94 14.13 17.74
N ARG A 306 18.76 14.44 16.72
CA ARG A 306 19.09 15.83 16.35
C ARG A 306 17.89 16.63 15.86
N HIS A 307 16.89 15.98 15.27
CA HIS A 307 15.67 16.69 14.93
C HIS A 307 14.96 17.19 16.20
N TYR A 308 14.94 16.40 17.27
CA TYR A 308 14.35 16.82 18.55
C TYR A 308 15.17 17.86 19.31
N SER A 309 16.51 17.82 19.22
CA SER A 309 17.37 18.77 19.93
C SER A 309 17.62 20.06 19.14
N ASP A 310 18.11 19.94 17.90
CA ASP A 310 18.75 21.05 17.19
C ASP A 310 17.72 21.94 16.48
N SER A 311 16.55 21.37 16.12
CA SER A 311 15.48 22.10 15.44
C SER A 311 14.39 22.62 16.38
N ARG A 312 14.60 22.49 17.70
CA ARG A 312 13.62 22.82 18.73
C ARG A 312 13.34 24.30 18.80
N GLN A 313 12.07 24.67 18.65
CA GLN A 313 11.57 26.02 18.79
C GLN A 313 10.28 26.04 19.63
N PRO A 314 9.94 27.13 20.32
CA PRO A 314 8.62 27.29 20.92
C PRO A 314 7.51 27.12 19.88
N LEU A 315 6.44 26.42 20.25
CA LEU A 315 5.27 26.27 19.39
C LEU A 315 4.54 27.62 19.26
N THR A 316 4.20 28.00 18.04
CA THR A 316 3.38 29.19 17.76
C THR A 316 1.91 28.81 17.64
N GLY A 317 1.06 29.32 18.53
CA GLY A 317 -0.38 29.07 18.50
C GLY A 317 -0.78 27.80 19.26
N THR A 318 -1.91 27.20 18.89
CA THR A 318 -2.44 26.00 19.54
C THR A 318 -2.04 24.72 18.80
N LEU A 319 -2.10 23.57 19.47
CA LEU A 319 -1.89 22.28 18.82
C LEU A 319 -2.90 22.06 17.69
N TYR A 320 -4.17 22.45 17.88
CA TYR A 320 -5.18 22.37 16.83
C TYR A 320 -4.76 23.12 15.57
N GLN A 321 -4.27 24.36 15.71
CA GLN A 321 -3.76 25.17 14.58
C GLN A 321 -2.54 24.55 13.89
N THR A 322 -1.74 23.79 14.64
CA THR A 322 -0.54 23.13 14.12
C THR A 322 -0.87 21.88 13.31
N TYR A 323 -1.88 21.11 13.72
CA TYR A 323 -2.27 19.87 13.04
C TYR A 323 -3.20 20.11 11.84
N ASP A 324 -4.07 21.13 11.92
CA ASP A 324 -5.11 21.42 10.94
C ASP A 324 -4.61 21.52 9.48
N PRO A 325 -3.51 22.23 9.14
CA PRO A 325 -3.05 22.34 7.75
C PRO A 325 -2.77 20.98 7.09
N SER A 326 -2.21 20.04 7.86
CA SER A 326 -1.85 18.71 7.34
C SER A 326 -3.01 17.72 7.37
N HIS A 327 -3.97 17.90 8.30
CA HIS A 327 -5.08 16.97 8.51
C HIS A 327 -6.41 17.46 7.91
N LYS A 328 -6.49 18.74 7.53
CA LYS A 328 -7.72 19.45 7.17
C LYS A 328 -8.84 19.23 8.20
N LEU A 329 -8.48 19.20 9.49
CA LEU A 329 -9.37 18.85 10.60
C LEU A 329 -10.61 19.74 10.60
N HIS A 330 -10.44 21.05 10.50
CA HIS A 330 -11.53 22.01 10.58
C HIS A 330 -12.58 21.78 9.49
N GLN A 331 -12.15 21.49 8.27
CA GLN A 331 -13.05 21.17 7.17
C GLN A 331 -13.77 19.85 7.45
N HIS A 332 -13.03 18.78 7.76
CA HIS A 332 -13.62 17.47 8.00
C HIS A 332 -14.57 17.42 9.21
N LEU A 333 -14.27 18.16 10.28
CA LEU A 333 -15.11 18.24 11.48
C LEU A 333 -16.43 18.95 11.19
N LYS A 334 -16.43 19.98 10.34
CA LYS A 334 -17.66 20.67 9.91
C LYS A 334 -18.53 19.79 9.03
N ASP A 335 -17.91 19.02 8.15
CA ASP A 335 -18.60 18.17 7.18
C ASP A 335 -19.02 16.81 7.78
N PHE A 336 -18.64 16.54 9.03
CA PHE A 336 -18.95 15.26 9.69
C PHE A 336 -20.46 15.12 9.94
N PRO A 337 -21.06 13.94 9.66
CA PRO A 337 -22.52 13.77 9.69
C PRO A 337 -23.14 13.81 11.09
N ILE A 338 -22.37 13.53 12.15
CA ILE A 338 -22.84 13.42 13.54
C ILE A 338 -22.44 14.69 14.30
N GLN A 339 -23.40 15.56 14.56
CA GLN A 339 -23.19 16.91 15.15
C GLN A 339 -23.87 17.08 16.51
N GLU A 340 -24.39 16.01 17.10
CA GLU A 340 -24.91 16.00 18.47
C GLU A 340 -23.78 16.23 19.48
N LYS A 341 -24.06 16.90 20.61
CA LYS A 341 -23.03 17.15 21.65
C LYS A 341 -22.51 15.89 22.33
N THR A 342 -23.30 14.83 22.30
CA THR A 342 -23.02 13.54 22.92
C THR A 342 -23.31 12.40 21.97
N VAL A 343 -22.57 11.30 22.11
CA VAL A 343 -22.72 10.08 21.30
C VAL A 343 -22.87 8.86 22.20
N THR A 344 -23.44 7.80 21.64
CA THR A 344 -23.52 6.47 22.27
C THR A 344 -22.68 5.48 21.47
N PHE A 345 -22.18 4.45 22.15
CA PHE A 345 -21.37 3.41 21.54
C PHE A 345 -22.04 2.04 21.70
N PRO A 346 -22.05 1.20 20.65
CA PRO A 346 -22.61 -0.15 20.74
C PRO A 346 -21.98 -0.94 21.88
N GLY A 347 -22.81 -1.57 22.73
CA GLY A 347 -22.36 -2.41 23.84
C GLY A 347 -21.80 -1.66 25.06
N LEU A 348 -21.75 -0.33 25.03
CA LEU A 348 -21.28 0.48 26.17
C LEU A 348 -22.43 1.25 26.82
N PRO A 349 -22.52 1.27 28.17
CA PRO A 349 -23.52 2.07 28.85
C PRO A 349 -23.19 3.56 28.79
N GLY A 350 -24.23 4.39 28.94
CA GLY A 350 -24.09 5.84 29.10
C GLY A 350 -23.98 6.64 27.79
N THR A 351 -23.67 7.92 27.95
CA THR A 351 -23.41 8.85 26.84
C THR A 351 -22.01 9.43 26.99
N TYR A 352 -21.39 9.69 25.85
CA TYR A 352 -19.99 10.12 25.76
C TYR A 352 -19.92 11.46 25.05
N VAL A 353 -18.88 12.25 25.33
CA VAL A 353 -18.65 13.52 24.62
C VAL A 353 -18.46 13.24 23.13
N ASN A 354 -19.15 13.99 22.26
CA ASN A 354 -18.86 13.94 20.83
C ASN A 354 -17.55 14.71 20.54
N PRO A 355 -16.45 14.05 20.16
CA PRO A 355 -15.19 14.70 19.86
C PRO A 355 -15.28 15.72 18.72
N VAL A 356 -16.20 15.54 17.77
CA VAL A 356 -16.35 16.44 16.62
C VAL A 356 -16.78 17.84 17.07
N VAL A 357 -17.91 17.90 17.75
CA VAL A 357 -18.45 19.15 18.29
C VAL A 357 -17.54 19.73 19.36
N TRP A 358 -16.93 18.85 20.17
CA TRP A 358 -16.03 19.26 21.23
C TRP A 358 -14.78 19.94 20.67
N LEU A 359 -14.11 19.38 19.66
CA LEU A 359 -12.93 19.97 19.02
C LEU A 359 -13.23 21.31 18.37
N LEU A 360 -14.37 21.45 17.68
CA LEU A 360 -14.80 22.72 17.08
C LEU A 360 -14.99 23.82 18.14
N THR A 361 -15.33 23.44 19.38
CA THR A 361 -15.59 24.38 20.48
C THR A 361 -14.33 24.66 21.32
N HIS A 362 -13.47 23.65 21.52
CA HIS A 362 -12.36 23.68 22.47
C HIS A 362 -10.99 23.66 21.80
N GLY A 363 -10.88 23.74 20.47
CA GLY A 363 -9.59 23.74 19.77
C GLY A 363 -8.63 24.84 20.25
N ALA A 364 -9.16 25.96 20.74
CA ALA A 364 -8.37 27.04 21.36
C ALA A 364 -7.74 26.64 22.71
N ASP A 365 -8.34 25.68 23.43
CA ASP A 365 -7.85 25.20 24.74
C ASP A 365 -6.60 24.30 24.60
N SER A 366 -6.20 23.97 23.37
CA SER A 366 -4.97 23.23 23.07
C SER A 366 -3.71 24.10 23.04
N TYR A 367 -3.72 25.22 23.77
CA TYR A 367 -2.56 26.10 23.93
C TYR A 367 -1.70 25.68 25.12
N PHE A 368 -0.41 25.45 24.88
CA PHE A 368 0.57 25.05 25.88
C PHE A 368 1.79 25.97 25.82
N PRO A 369 2.02 26.84 26.83
CA PRO A 369 3.11 27.82 26.82
C PRO A 369 4.53 27.23 26.67
N HIS A 370 4.70 25.97 27.06
CA HIS A 370 5.98 25.25 27.02
C HIS A 370 6.03 24.20 25.91
N ALA A 371 4.98 24.09 25.08
CA ALA A 371 5.01 23.20 23.92
C ALA A 371 6.04 23.68 22.91
N ASN A 372 6.65 22.72 22.23
CA ASN A 372 7.68 22.97 21.23
C ASN A 372 7.25 22.41 19.87
N GLN A 373 7.87 22.96 18.84
CA GLN A 373 7.89 22.41 17.51
C GLN A 373 9.32 22.03 17.10
N VAL A 374 9.43 21.00 16.29
CA VAL A 374 10.66 20.43 15.75
C VAL A 374 10.40 19.93 14.33
N ILE A 375 11.46 19.59 13.61
CA ILE A 375 11.36 18.74 12.42
C ILE A 375 10.84 17.37 12.85
N VAL A 376 9.71 16.96 12.30
CA VAL A 376 9.08 15.65 12.52
C VAL A 376 9.01 14.88 11.21
N HIS A 377 8.81 13.57 11.30
CA HIS A 377 8.42 12.77 10.15
C HIS A 377 7.04 13.18 9.65
N GLY A 378 6.08 13.36 10.58
CA GLY A 378 4.74 13.90 10.31
C GLY A 378 3.75 12.93 9.66
N ASP A 379 4.14 11.66 9.55
CA ASP A 379 3.31 10.53 9.11
C ASP A 379 3.86 9.20 9.64
N LEU A 380 4.29 9.16 10.89
CA LEU A 380 5.06 8.03 11.42
C LEU A 380 4.13 6.89 11.87
N HIS A 381 3.87 5.96 10.94
CA HIS A 381 3.17 4.71 11.22
C HIS A 381 4.02 3.49 10.87
N GLY A 382 3.60 2.30 11.32
CA GLY A 382 4.41 1.08 11.21
C GLY A 382 4.75 0.61 9.77
N ASP A 383 4.13 1.18 8.73
CA ASP A 383 4.50 0.86 7.33
C ASP A 383 5.55 1.82 6.76
N ASN A 384 5.71 3.00 7.39
CA ASN A 384 6.74 4.00 7.06
C ASN A 384 8.04 3.78 7.83
N LEU A 385 8.10 2.70 8.62
CA LEU A 385 9.30 2.24 9.32
C LEU A 385 9.68 0.85 8.81
N PHE A 386 10.89 0.71 8.30
CA PHE A 386 11.54 -0.59 8.16
C PHE A 386 12.35 -0.88 9.39
N VAL A 387 12.39 -2.14 9.79
CA VAL A 387 13.16 -2.59 10.95
C VAL A 387 13.87 -3.89 10.66
N ASP A 388 14.99 -4.06 11.36
CA ASP A 388 15.54 -5.37 11.69
C ASP A 388 15.35 -5.61 13.21
N GLU A 389 16.12 -6.52 13.81
CA GLU A 389 16.01 -6.82 15.25
C GLU A 389 16.44 -5.65 16.14
N ASP A 390 17.31 -4.75 15.65
CA ASP A 390 18.05 -3.78 16.45
C ASP A 390 17.84 -2.32 16.01
N HIS A 391 17.52 -2.10 14.74
CA HIS A 391 17.54 -0.81 14.09
C HIS A 391 16.24 -0.55 13.33
N ALA A 392 15.99 0.73 13.04
CA ALA A 392 14.84 1.18 12.27
C ALA A 392 15.23 2.30 11.31
N TRP A 393 14.59 2.30 10.13
CA TRP A 393 14.75 3.27 9.05
C TRP A 393 13.39 3.84 8.67
N ALA A 394 13.26 5.15 8.66
CA ALA A 394 12.07 5.83 8.18
C ALA A 394 12.11 6.02 6.65
N ILE A 395 10.94 5.97 6.02
CA ILE A 395 10.68 6.31 4.62
C ILE A 395 9.36 7.08 4.51
N ASP A 396 9.05 7.60 3.33
CA ASP A 396 7.84 8.41 3.10
C ASP A 396 7.88 9.77 3.80
N PHE A 397 8.80 10.61 3.34
CA PHE A 397 9.01 11.94 3.92
C PHE A 397 8.04 13.01 3.37
N GLU A 398 6.93 12.64 2.70
CA GLU A 398 5.99 13.59 2.07
C GLU A 398 5.46 14.62 3.08
N ARG A 399 5.27 14.21 4.34
CA ARG A 399 4.73 15.05 5.42
C ARG A 399 5.79 15.57 6.38
N SER A 400 7.07 15.33 6.10
CA SER A 400 8.16 15.81 6.95
C SER A 400 8.27 17.32 6.93
N GLY A 401 8.47 17.91 8.11
CA GLY A 401 8.49 19.36 8.27
C GLY A 401 8.40 19.78 9.73
N ILE A 402 8.25 21.09 9.96
CA ILE A 402 8.11 21.63 11.32
C ILE A 402 6.71 21.35 11.86
N SER A 403 6.63 20.68 13.02
CA SER A 403 5.37 20.43 13.71
C SER A 403 5.58 20.20 15.21
N HIS A 404 4.49 19.94 15.93
CA HIS A 404 4.49 19.65 17.37
C HIS A 404 5.47 18.53 17.72
N ILE A 405 6.28 18.76 18.77
CA ILE A 405 7.37 17.86 19.18
C ILE A 405 6.94 16.44 19.53
N LEU A 406 5.68 16.21 19.92
CA LEU A 406 5.19 14.87 20.26
C LEU A 406 4.50 14.15 19.08
N ARG A 407 4.46 14.75 17.89
CA ARG A 407 3.65 14.28 16.77
C ARG A 407 3.97 12.84 16.34
N ASP A 408 5.23 12.55 16.09
CA ASP A 408 5.67 11.23 15.62
C ASP A 408 5.35 10.12 16.66
N PHE A 409 5.38 10.45 17.96
CA PHE A 409 5.03 9.51 19.03
C PHE A 409 3.52 9.23 19.09
N VAL A 410 2.68 10.27 18.97
CA VAL A 410 1.22 10.11 19.04
C VAL A 410 0.67 9.40 17.80
N GLU A 411 1.24 9.66 16.62
CA GLU A 411 0.90 8.97 15.36
C GLU A 411 1.23 7.47 15.46
N LEU A 412 2.41 7.11 15.98
CA LEU A 412 2.78 5.71 16.16
C LEU A 412 1.95 5.03 17.25
N GLU A 413 1.65 5.69 18.36
CA GLU A 413 0.77 5.15 19.41
C GLU A 413 -0.65 4.89 18.87
N GLN A 414 -1.23 5.86 18.16
CA GLN A 414 -2.53 5.71 17.51
C GLN A 414 -2.51 4.53 16.54
N ASN A 415 -1.42 4.39 15.78
CA ASN A 415 -1.28 3.30 14.83
C ASN A 415 -1.21 1.94 15.53
N ILE A 416 -0.49 1.85 16.66
CA ILE A 416 -0.40 0.64 17.48
C ILE A 416 -1.79 0.18 17.93
N ILE A 417 -2.56 1.07 18.55
CA ILE A 417 -3.85 0.71 19.19
C ILE A 417 -4.99 0.49 18.19
N THR A 418 -4.94 1.12 17.02
CA THR A 418 -6.02 1.03 16.03
C THR A 418 -5.77 0.03 14.91
N ARG A 419 -4.51 -0.34 14.62
CA ARG A 419 -4.15 -1.16 13.45
C ARG A 419 -3.16 -2.30 13.71
N LEU A 420 -2.13 -2.09 14.53
CA LEU A 420 -1.07 -3.11 14.71
C LEU A 420 -1.49 -4.17 15.73
N ALA A 421 -2.07 -3.73 16.86
CA ALA A 421 -2.59 -4.63 17.87
C ALA A 421 -3.79 -5.41 17.33
N ILE A 422 -3.73 -6.74 17.42
CA ILE A 422 -4.77 -7.63 16.88
C ILE A 422 -5.91 -7.75 17.91
N LEU A 423 -6.86 -6.82 17.81
CA LEU A 423 -8.06 -6.81 18.65
C LEU A 423 -9.28 -7.33 17.85
N PRO A 424 -10.20 -8.10 18.46
CA PRO A 424 -11.41 -8.57 17.79
C PRO A 424 -12.24 -7.41 17.22
N GLU A 425 -12.68 -7.53 15.97
CA GLU A 425 -13.35 -6.42 15.26
C GLU A 425 -14.66 -5.98 15.94
N ASP A 426 -15.41 -6.94 16.50
CA ASP A 426 -16.72 -6.73 17.12
C ASP A 426 -16.66 -6.47 18.65
N ASP A 427 -15.46 -6.38 19.24
CA ASP A 427 -15.29 -6.21 20.68
C ASP A 427 -14.86 -4.78 21.05
N LEU A 428 -15.80 -3.85 20.88
CA LEU A 428 -15.59 -2.45 21.26
C LEU A 428 -15.42 -2.27 22.78
N GLN A 429 -15.96 -3.19 23.59
CA GLN A 429 -15.83 -3.17 25.04
C GLN A 429 -14.40 -3.48 25.49
N LEU A 430 -13.74 -4.45 24.85
CA LEU A 430 -12.33 -4.71 25.09
C LEU A 430 -11.46 -3.48 24.76
N PHE A 431 -11.74 -2.85 23.62
CA PHE A 431 -11.05 -1.62 23.23
C PHE A 431 -11.34 -0.46 24.20
N TYR A 432 -12.57 -0.33 24.72
CA TYR A 432 -12.91 0.63 25.76
C TYR A 432 -11.99 0.50 26.98
N TYR A 433 -11.81 -0.71 27.50
CA TYR A 433 -10.96 -0.94 28.66
C TYR A 433 -9.50 -0.56 28.39
N LEU A 434 -8.96 -0.94 27.22
CA LEU A 434 -7.62 -0.54 26.79
C LEU A 434 -7.51 1.00 26.74
N ALA A 435 -8.46 1.68 26.10
CA ALA A 435 -8.44 3.13 25.95
C ALA A 435 -8.58 3.86 27.31
N VAL A 436 -9.37 3.33 28.25
CA VAL A 436 -9.46 3.88 29.62
C VAL A 436 -8.12 3.77 30.35
N ILE A 437 -7.39 2.66 30.21
CA ILE A 437 -6.04 2.50 30.79
C ILE A 437 -5.09 3.53 30.18
N LEU A 438 -5.07 3.66 28.85
CA LEU A 438 -4.20 4.58 28.13
C LEU A 438 -4.39 6.06 28.51
N THR A 439 -5.63 6.42 28.89
CA THR A 439 -6.05 7.77 29.28
C THR A 439 -6.03 8.03 30.80
N LYS A 440 -5.65 7.02 31.60
CA LYS A 440 -5.65 7.11 33.07
C LYS A 440 -4.51 7.97 33.64
N PRO A 441 -3.24 7.86 33.19
CA PRO A 441 -2.15 8.64 33.78
C PRO A 441 -2.41 10.15 33.78
N LEU A 442 -1.76 10.85 34.72
CA LEU A 442 -1.81 12.31 34.86
C LEU A 442 -0.43 12.96 34.67
N LEU A 443 0.64 12.16 34.67
CA LEU A 443 2.01 12.62 34.58
C LEU A 443 2.75 11.81 33.52
N PRO A 444 3.59 12.43 32.67
CA PRO A 444 4.39 11.74 31.65
C PRO A 444 5.28 10.62 32.20
N THR A 445 5.77 10.78 33.44
CA THR A 445 6.68 9.84 34.10
C THR A 445 5.97 8.68 34.79
N ARG A 446 4.64 8.67 34.85
CA ARG A 446 3.88 7.60 35.48
C ARG A 446 3.57 6.52 34.44
N PRO A 447 4.12 5.30 34.57
CA PRO A 447 3.86 4.23 33.63
C PRO A 447 2.39 3.78 33.68
N LEU A 448 1.90 3.25 32.57
CA LEU A 448 0.61 2.56 32.50
C LEU A 448 0.71 1.31 33.37
N SER A 449 -0.20 1.19 34.34
CA SER A 449 -0.41 -0.05 35.08
C SER A 449 -1.15 -1.04 34.20
N ILE A 450 -0.61 -2.25 34.03
CA ILE A 450 -1.30 -3.37 33.40
C ILE A 450 -2.11 -4.06 34.50
N PRO A 451 -3.46 -4.00 34.46
CA PRO A 451 -4.28 -4.70 35.43
C PRO A 451 -4.11 -6.23 35.32
N LYS A 452 -4.20 -6.94 36.44
CA LYS A 452 -3.99 -8.40 36.51
C LYS A 452 -4.82 -9.19 35.50
N TYR A 453 -6.08 -8.80 35.31
CA TYR A 453 -6.99 -9.48 34.39
C TYR A 453 -6.60 -9.30 32.91
N PHE A 454 -5.69 -8.37 32.58
CA PHE A 454 -5.09 -8.24 31.25
C PHE A 454 -3.72 -8.92 31.14
N GLU A 455 -3.15 -9.42 32.23
CA GLU A 455 -1.87 -10.15 32.18
C GLU A 455 -1.97 -11.45 31.37
N GLU A 456 -3.16 -12.06 31.32
CA GLU A 456 -3.44 -13.27 30.53
C GLU A 456 -3.74 -12.98 29.05
N ASN A 457 -4.03 -11.72 28.69
CA ASN A 457 -4.23 -11.30 27.30
C ASN A 457 -2.90 -10.78 26.73
N GLU A 458 -2.13 -11.68 26.15
CA GLU A 458 -0.78 -11.39 25.62
C GLU A 458 -0.75 -10.22 24.61
N GLU A 459 -1.79 -10.05 23.78
CA GLU A 459 -1.81 -8.98 22.78
C GLU A 459 -2.06 -7.60 23.41
N ILE A 460 -2.98 -7.51 24.39
CA ILE A 460 -3.22 -6.27 25.14
C ILE A 460 -2.03 -5.92 26.00
N LYS A 461 -1.46 -6.91 26.69
CA LYS A 461 -0.25 -6.76 27.48
C LYS A 461 0.89 -6.23 26.62
N LYS A 462 1.16 -6.86 25.48
CA LYS A 462 2.16 -6.42 24.50
C LYS A 462 1.92 -4.98 24.05
N ALA A 463 0.68 -4.63 23.67
CA ALA A 463 0.35 -3.28 23.25
C ALA A 463 0.61 -2.24 24.37
N LEU A 464 0.18 -2.52 25.60
CA LEU A 464 0.40 -1.64 26.75
C LEU A 464 1.89 -1.48 27.09
N GLU A 465 2.67 -2.57 27.04
CA GLU A 465 4.11 -2.54 27.28
C GLU A 465 4.85 -1.74 26.20
N VAL A 466 4.53 -1.95 24.92
CA VAL A 466 5.15 -1.20 23.81
C VAL A 466 4.78 0.28 23.90
N ILE A 467 3.53 0.63 24.21
CA ILE A 467 3.11 2.03 24.39
C ILE A 467 3.78 2.67 25.61
N ASN A 468 3.96 1.92 26.70
CA ASN A 468 4.75 2.37 27.84
C ASN A 468 6.19 2.70 27.42
N GLY A 469 6.83 1.82 26.65
CA GLY A 469 8.15 2.05 26.08
C GLY A 469 8.18 3.30 25.19
N LEU A 470 7.22 3.44 24.27
CA LEU A 470 7.12 4.59 23.37
C LEU A 470 6.94 5.92 24.12
N ARG A 471 6.05 5.96 25.13
CA ARG A 471 5.85 7.15 25.97
C ARG A 471 7.07 7.47 26.82
N ALA A 472 7.81 6.46 27.29
CA ALA A 472 9.07 6.65 28.00
C ALA A 472 10.15 7.27 27.08
N ILE A 473 10.27 6.78 25.85
CA ILE A 473 11.15 7.38 24.83
C ILE A 473 10.73 8.82 24.56
N ALA A 474 9.44 9.09 24.36
CA ALA A 474 8.92 10.44 24.14
C ALA A 474 9.28 11.38 25.30
N GLN A 475 9.10 10.95 26.55
CA GLN A 475 9.45 11.75 27.73
C GLN A 475 10.96 12.00 27.81
N LYS A 476 11.77 10.98 27.51
CA LYS A 476 13.23 11.07 27.56
C LYS A 476 13.81 11.98 26.49
N VAL A 477 13.32 11.90 25.26
CA VAL A 477 13.86 12.66 24.11
C VAL A 477 13.33 14.09 24.09
N THR A 478 12.07 14.30 24.46
CA THR A 478 11.43 15.61 24.31
C THR A 478 11.34 16.39 25.63
N HIS A 479 11.42 15.72 26.79
CA HIS A 479 11.26 16.34 28.11
C HIS A 479 9.92 17.08 28.31
N TYR A 480 8.85 16.69 27.62
CA TYR A 480 7.53 17.28 27.86
C TYR A 480 7.07 17.02 29.30
N GLY A 481 6.51 18.04 29.93
CA GLY A 481 6.13 18.01 31.35
C GLY A 481 4.64 17.83 31.61
N ASP A 482 3.80 18.10 30.60
CA ASP A 482 2.36 18.10 30.72
C ASP A 482 1.73 17.01 29.86
N LEU A 483 1.13 15.99 30.49
CA LEU A 483 0.50 14.89 29.76
C LEU A 483 -0.74 15.33 28.96
N ARG A 484 -1.33 16.49 29.28
CA ARG A 484 -2.42 17.06 28.48
C ARG A 484 -1.94 17.42 27.07
N GLU A 485 -0.70 17.88 26.90
CA GLU A 485 -0.09 18.17 25.59
C GLU A 485 -0.06 16.90 24.72
N TYR A 486 0.37 15.78 25.30
CA TYR A 486 0.39 14.47 24.64
C TYR A 486 -1.03 13.99 24.28
N TYR A 487 -1.98 14.08 25.22
CA TYR A 487 -3.37 13.67 24.98
C TYR A 487 -4.09 14.53 23.95
N TRP A 488 -3.78 15.82 23.87
CA TRP A 488 -4.25 16.67 22.78
C TRP A 488 -3.67 16.23 21.44
N GLY A 489 -2.37 15.94 21.35
CA GLY A 489 -1.76 15.39 20.14
C GLY A 489 -2.45 14.09 19.71
N LEU A 490 -2.65 13.16 20.65
CA LEU A 490 -3.32 11.88 20.40
C LEU A 490 -4.78 12.05 19.99
N LEU A 491 -5.51 13.03 20.57
CA LEU A 491 -6.88 13.35 20.20
C LEU A 491 -6.98 13.86 18.76
N LEU A 492 -6.08 14.78 18.38
CA LEU A 492 -6.06 15.36 17.02
C LEU A 492 -5.75 14.29 15.97
N ASP A 493 -4.84 13.36 16.28
CA ASP A 493 -4.49 12.26 15.39
C ASP A 493 -5.58 11.17 15.34
N ALA A 494 -6.13 10.77 16.49
CA ALA A 494 -7.26 9.84 16.53
C ALA A 494 -8.49 10.39 15.79
N SER A 495 -8.75 11.70 15.91
CA SER A 495 -9.83 12.37 15.18
C SER A 495 -9.55 12.43 13.68
N PHE A 496 -8.30 12.62 13.26
CA PHE A 496 -7.93 12.50 11.85
C PHE A 496 -8.16 11.08 11.34
N GLY A 497 -7.69 10.06 12.07
CA GLY A 497 -7.91 8.64 11.74
C GLY A 497 -9.40 8.25 11.67
N LEU A 498 -10.25 8.88 12.49
CA LEU A 498 -11.72 8.74 12.41
C LEU A 498 -12.25 9.20 11.04
N MET A 499 -11.77 10.35 10.54
CA MET A 499 -12.21 10.91 9.26
C MET A 499 -11.77 10.07 8.05
N LEU A 500 -10.62 9.40 8.15
CA LEU A 500 -10.12 8.54 7.08
C LEU A 500 -10.78 7.15 7.05
N SER A 501 -11.38 6.73 8.17
CA SER A 501 -11.93 5.39 8.32
C SER A 501 -13.33 5.28 7.69
N LYS A 502 -13.61 4.14 7.06
CA LYS A 502 -14.97 3.82 6.58
C LYS A 502 -15.96 3.86 7.75
N MET A 503 -17.01 4.67 7.64
CA MET A 503 -18.04 4.82 8.67
C MET A 503 -18.57 3.46 9.13
N ASN A 504 -18.76 3.30 10.44
CA ASN A 504 -19.20 2.06 11.11
C ASN A 504 -18.25 0.86 11.02
N SER A 505 -17.04 1.00 10.45
CA SER A 505 -16.01 -0.05 10.57
C SER A 505 -15.48 -0.14 12.01
N SER A 506 -14.85 -1.26 12.36
CA SER A 506 -14.20 -1.40 13.68
C SER A 506 -13.18 -0.29 13.94
N ARG A 507 -12.37 0.08 12.93
CA ARG A 507 -11.40 1.19 13.02
C ARG A 507 -12.09 2.53 13.30
N TRP A 508 -13.22 2.79 12.63
CA TRP A 508 -14.00 4.00 12.84
C TRP A 508 -14.55 4.07 14.27
N TRP A 509 -15.15 2.99 14.77
CA TRP A 509 -15.68 2.94 16.15
C TRP A 509 -14.58 3.09 17.21
N ARG A 510 -13.42 2.46 17.01
CA ARG A 510 -12.26 2.58 17.91
C ARG A 510 -11.72 4.01 17.93
N ALA A 511 -11.52 4.62 16.77
CA ALA A 511 -11.06 6.00 16.67
C ALA A 511 -12.07 6.99 17.30
N PHE A 512 -13.36 6.77 17.09
CA PHE A 512 -14.42 7.61 17.65
C PHE A 512 -14.46 7.50 19.18
N LEU A 513 -14.44 6.27 19.70
CA LEU A 513 -14.44 6.02 21.15
C LEU A 513 -13.19 6.61 21.81
N LEU A 514 -12.00 6.35 21.28
CA LEU A 514 -10.75 6.90 21.82
C LEU A 514 -10.81 8.43 21.90
N SER A 515 -11.28 9.07 20.82
CA SER A 515 -11.41 10.53 20.77
C SER A 515 -12.44 11.04 21.80
N SER A 516 -13.58 10.38 21.96
CA SER A 516 -14.56 10.69 23.01
C SER A 516 -14.00 10.57 24.43
N LEU A 517 -13.22 9.52 24.69
CA LEU A 517 -12.58 9.30 26.01
C LEU A 517 -11.53 10.38 26.28
N LEU A 518 -10.71 10.74 25.28
CA LEU A 518 -9.72 11.82 25.39
C LEU A 518 -10.36 13.18 25.66
N CYS A 519 -11.44 13.54 24.93
CA CYS A 519 -12.18 14.77 25.20
C CYS A 519 -12.71 14.82 26.65
N THR A 520 -13.27 13.72 27.13
CA THR A 520 -13.78 13.63 28.50
C THR A 520 -12.65 13.73 29.51
N ARG A 521 -11.52 13.03 29.26
CA ARG A 521 -10.36 13.06 30.14
C ARG A 521 -9.74 14.45 30.25
N LEU A 522 -9.61 15.16 29.14
CA LEU A 522 -9.11 16.54 29.10
C LEU A 522 -10.06 17.50 29.83
N LYS A 523 -11.37 17.29 29.72
CA LYS A 523 -12.40 18.08 30.42
C LYS A 523 -12.42 17.83 31.94
N GLN A 524 -12.20 16.59 32.38
CA GLN A 524 -12.26 16.16 33.79
C GLN A 524 -10.86 15.83 34.32
N TRP A 525 -9.90 16.71 34.06
CA TRP A 525 -8.51 16.48 34.45
C TRP A 525 -8.35 16.42 35.96
N GLY A 526 -7.73 15.36 36.47
CA GLY A 526 -7.53 15.15 37.91
C GLY A 526 -8.69 14.47 38.65
N GLU A 527 -9.85 14.31 38.00
CA GLU A 527 -11.00 13.60 38.57
C GLU A 527 -10.82 12.07 38.52
N ASN A 528 -11.70 11.36 39.24
CA ASN A 528 -11.79 9.90 39.22
C ASN A 528 -11.97 9.39 37.78
N TRP A 529 -11.21 8.36 37.41
CA TRP A 529 -11.17 7.84 36.04
C TRP A 529 -11.26 6.30 36.02
N PRO A 530 -12.19 5.72 35.26
CA PRO A 530 -13.25 6.38 34.46
C PRO A 530 -14.35 7.03 35.34
N PRO A 531 -15.22 7.89 34.76
CA PRO A 531 -16.43 8.39 35.41
C PRO A 531 -17.30 7.27 36.00
N VAL A 532 -17.98 7.55 37.12
CA VAL A 532 -18.75 6.54 37.89
C VAL A 532 -19.95 6.00 37.10
N GLU A 533 -20.51 6.83 36.24
CA GLU A 533 -21.60 6.50 35.32
C GLU A 533 -21.17 5.60 34.14
N TRP A 534 -19.87 5.44 33.91
CA TRP A 534 -19.36 4.57 32.86
C TRP A 534 -19.15 3.16 33.37
N LEU A 535 -18.91 2.25 32.42
CA LEU A 535 -18.61 0.86 32.74
C LEU A 535 -17.40 0.78 33.66
N SER A 536 -17.62 0.26 34.88
CA SER A 536 -16.57 0.10 35.88
C SER A 536 -15.56 -0.94 35.43
N ILE A 537 -14.28 -0.65 35.68
CA ILE A 537 -13.21 -1.63 35.54
C ILE A 537 -13.08 -2.36 36.89
N ASN A 538 -13.97 -3.33 37.15
CA ASN A 538 -13.90 -4.17 38.34
C ASN A 538 -13.33 -5.55 37.99
N GLU A 539 -12.45 -6.06 38.86
CA GLU A 539 -11.64 -7.27 38.67
C GLU A 539 -12.46 -8.56 38.46
N ASP A 540 -13.71 -8.61 38.95
CA ASP A 540 -14.51 -9.84 39.02
C ASP A 540 -15.61 -9.98 37.94
N GLN A 541 -15.83 -8.97 37.09
CA GLN A 541 -16.99 -8.92 36.17
C GLN A 541 -16.67 -8.97 34.68
N ILE A 542 -15.41 -9.10 34.29
CA ILE A 542 -15.07 -9.31 32.89
C ILE A 542 -15.37 -10.77 32.55
N ASN A 543 -16.62 -11.01 32.18
CA ASN A 543 -17.10 -12.30 31.72
C ASN A 543 -16.53 -12.53 30.32
N TRP A 544 -15.29 -13.02 30.27
CA TRP A 544 -14.69 -13.50 29.04
C TRP A 544 -15.56 -14.62 28.51
N SER A 545 -16.20 -14.41 27.37
CA SER A 545 -16.64 -15.58 26.61
C SER A 545 -15.36 -16.40 26.36
N ASN A 546 -15.32 -17.62 26.89
CA ASN A 546 -14.22 -18.59 26.77
C ASN A 546 -13.90 -19.02 25.32
N LYS A 547 -14.21 -18.20 24.32
CA LYS A 547 -13.55 -18.22 23.01
C LYS A 547 -12.23 -17.47 23.11
N ILE A 548 -11.38 -17.90 24.03
CA ILE A 548 -9.99 -17.49 24.05
C ILE A 548 -9.37 -18.09 22.79
N TYR A 549 -8.95 -17.18 21.92
CA TYR A 549 -7.96 -17.40 20.89
C TYR A 549 -6.93 -18.41 21.39
N GLU A 550 -6.82 -19.57 20.74
CA GLU A 550 -5.50 -20.16 20.68
C GLU A 550 -4.58 -19.08 20.09
N PRO A 551 -3.43 -18.80 20.71
CA PRO A 551 -2.40 -18.09 19.99
C PRO A 551 -2.22 -18.87 18.68
N ILE A 552 -1.95 -18.18 17.58
CA ILE A 552 -1.20 -18.82 16.50
C ILE A 552 0.16 -19.15 17.12
N LYS A 553 0.23 -20.26 17.85
CA LYS A 553 1.43 -21.05 18.01
C LYS A 553 1.63 -21.60 16.62
N GLU A 554 2.49 -20.94 15.85
CA GLU A 554 3.44 -21.73 15.10
C GLU A 554 3.97 -22.80 16.05
N ASN A 555 3.51 -24.04 15.83
CA ASN A 555 4.10 -25.22 16.42
C ASN A 555 5.44 -25.48 15.69
N ASN A 556 6.36 -24.51 15.75
CA ASN A 556 7.73 -24.62 15.26
C ASN A 556 8.68 -25.18 16.33
N HIS A 557 8.21 -25.48 17.56
CA HIS A 557 9.07 -26.05 18.61
C HIS A 557 8.59 -27.33 19.30
N ALA A 558 7.41 -27.86 19.00
CA ALA A 558 7.03 -29.22 19.45
C ALA A 558 7.59 -30.34 18.54
N LEU A 559 8.12 -29.99 17.36
CA LEU A 559 8.68 -30.93 16.38
C LEU A 559 10.17 -31.24 16.57
N LEU A 560 10.81 -30.75 17.65
CA LEU A 560 12.24 -30.93 17.90
C LEU A 560 12.60 -31.71 19.18
N LYS A 561 11.64 -32.31 19.91
CA LYS A 561 11.98 -33.13 21.09
C LYS A 561 11.28 -34.48 21.26
N ASN A 562 10.29 -34.84 20.46
CA ASN A 562 9.68 -36.18 20.55
C ASN A 562 10.01 -37.09 19.35
N ALA A 563 11.15 -36.85 18.69
CA ALA A 563 11.72 -37.76 17.70
C ALA A 563 12.49 -38.94 18.31
N GLU A 564 12.46 -39.12 19.63
CA GLU A 564 13.10 -40.25 20.32
C GLU A 564 12.19 -40.80 21.42
N SER A 565 11.21 -41.63 21.05
CA SER A 565 10.84 -42.87 21.79
C SER A 565 9.55 -43.50 21.22
N GLU A 566 9.76 -44.57 20.45
CA GLU A 566 9.08 -45.88 20.51
C GLU A 566 7.52 -46.01 20.45
N PHE A 567 7.08 -46.87 19.51
CA PHE A 567 5.75 -47.48 19.31
C PHE A 567 5.22 -48.26 20.57
N PRO A 568 4.06 -48.97 20.50
CA PRO A 568 2.62 -48.60 20.48
C PRO A 568 1.85 -49.19 21.71
N GLY A 569 0.52 -49.02 21.85
CA GLY A 569 -0.24 -49.87 22.80
C GLY A 569 -1.74 -49.61 23.01
N GLN A 570 -2.57 -50.56 22.55
CA GLN A 570 -4.03 -50.75 22.70
C GLN A 570 -4.62 -50.58 24.13
N ASN A 571 -5.89 -50.15 24.25
CA ASN A 571 -7.03 -50.98 24.71
C ASN A 571 -8.32 -50.20 25.10
N ASN A 572 -9.43 -50.53 24.40
CA ASN A 572 -10.75 -50.97 24.88
C ASN A 572 -11.68 -50.16 25.85
N VAL A 573 -12.99 -50.21 25.50
CA VAL A 573 -14.24 -50.21 26.33
C VAL A 573 -15.15 -48.94 26.38
N SER A 574 -16.12 -48.92 25.44
CA SER A 574 -17.59 -48.61 25.52
C SER A 574 -18.21 -47.51 26.42
N LYS A 575 -19.08 -46.65 25.84
CA LYS A 575 -20.58 -46.70 25.87
C LYS A 575 -21.23 -45.43 25.24
N VAL A 576 -21.95 -45.54 24.10
CA VAL A 576 -23.43 -45.32 23.81
C VAL A 576 -24.02 -43.97 24.31
N THR A 577 -24.69 -43.09 23.52
CA THR A 577 -25.98 -43.26 22.80
C THR A 577 -26.32 -42.11 21.80
N ASN A 578 -26.91 -42.53 20.67
CA ASN A 578 -27.96 -41.92 19.82
C ASN A 578 -27.61 -40.63 19.04
N ILE A 579 -27.77 -40.57 17.70
CA ILE A 579 -29.06 -40.59 16.98
C ILE A 579 -29.01 -41.41 15.67
N ILE A 580 -30.17 -42.01 15.35
CA ILE A 580 -30.50 -42.98 14.30
C ILE A 580 -30.54 -42.38 12.88
N VAL A 581 -30.18 -43.22 11.92
CA VAL A 581 -30.00 -43.04 10.47
C VAL A 581 -31.26 -43.41 9.67
N GLN A 582 -31.47 -42.73 8.54
CA GLN A 582 -32.07 -43.28 7.30
C GLN A 582 -31.35 -42.62 6.10
N GLY A 583 -30.71 -43.25 5.12
CA GLY A 583 -30.30 -44.63 4.82
C GLY A 583 -29.42 -44.60 3.54
N ASN A 584 -28.25 -45.25 3.61
CA ASN A 584 -27.31 -45.83 2.63
C ASN A 584 -27.18 -45.30 1.17
N ILE A 585 -25.93 -45.00 0.75
CA ILE A 585 -24.99 -45.89 0.01
C ILE A 585 -23.54 -45.35 0.15
N SER A 586 -22.58 -46.28 0.08
CA SER A 586 -21.18 -46.34 0.54
C SER A 586 -20.12 -45.46 -0.16
N GLY A 587 -19.23 -44.88 0.64
CA GLY A 587 -17.88 -44.40 0.27
C GLY A 587 -17.15 -43.86 1.51
N SER A 588 -16.11 -44.55 1.99
CA SER A 588 -15.36 -44.18 3.21
C SER A 588 -14.20 -43.23 2.88
N LEU A 589 -14.41 -41.91 2.97
CA LEU A 589 -13.33 -40.90 2.90
C LEU A 589 -12.52 -40.93 4.21
N THR A 590 -11.19 -41.12 4.13
CA THR A 590 -10.32 -41.18 5.31
C THR A 590 -9.82 -39.77 5.67
N VAL A 591 -9.81 -39.35 6.94
CA VAL A 591 -9.57 -37.94 7.32
C VAL A 591 -8.09 -37.63 7.54
N GLY A 592 -7.56 -36.67 6.77
CA GLY A 592 -6.34 -35.87 6.98
C GLY A 592 -6.62 -34.40 6.57
N ASP A 593 -5.76 -33.43 6.90
CA ASP A 593 -6.09 -31.99 6.76
C ASP A 593 -6.43 -31.53 5.32
N GLY A 594 -5.80 -32.09 4.28
CA GLY A 594 -6.20 -31.84 2.88
C GLY A 594 -7.52 -32.49 2.47
N ASN A 595 -7.98 -33.50 3.21
CA ASN A 595 -9.23 -34.21 2.96
C ASN A 595 -10.46 -33.51 3.56
N ARG A 596 -10.28 -32.48 4.42
CA ARG A 596 -11.42 -31.72 4.96
C ARG A 596 -12.12 -30.89 3.88
N SER A 597 -11.36 -30.19 3.02
CA SER A 597 -11.93 -29.42 1.90
C SER A 597 -12.61 -30.30 0.84
N ILE A 598 -12.04 -31.49 0.58
CA ILE A 598 -12.65 -32.48 -0.32
C ILE A 598 -13.97 -33.01 0.26
N MET A 599 -14.03 -33.25 1.58
CA MET A 599 -15.25 -33.65 2.28
C MET A 599 -16.32 -32.53 2.26
N ASP A 600 -15.91 -31.27 2.46
CA ASP A 600 -16.82 -30.12 2.40
C ASP A 600 -17.42 -29.96 0.99
N SER A 601 -16.61 -30.19 -0.04
CA SER A 601 -17.04 -30.24 -1.44
C SER A 601 -18.08 -31.34 -1.68
N TYR A 602 -17.87 -32.55 -1.13
CA TYR A 602 -18.83 -33.65 -1.21
C TYR A 602 -20.19 -33.28 -0.59
N ASN A 603 -20.17 -32.75 0.65
CA ASN A 603 -21.37 -32.35 1.38
C ASN A 603 -22.17 -31.26 0.63
N LYS A 604 -21.46 -30.32 -0.01
CA LYS A 604 -22.06 -29.24 -0.81
C LYS A 604 -22.69 -29.77 -2.10
N ILE A 605 -22.06 -30.72 -2.79
CA ILE A 605 -22.64 -31.36 -3.99
C ILE A 605 -23.95 -32.09 -3.61
N THR A 606 -23.93 -32.88 -2.54
CA THR A 606 -25.11 -33.67 -2.11
C THR A 606 -26.32 -32.78 -1.82
N SER A 607 -26.10 -31.66 -1.12
CA SER A 607 -27.14 -30.70 -0.74
C SER A 607 -27.58 -29.73 -1.85
N SER A 608 -26.84 -29.64 -2.95
CA SER A 608 -27.14 -28.72 -4.06
C SER A 608 -28.40 -29.09 -4.86
N LYS A 609 -28.97 -28.14 -5.60
CA LYS A 609 -30.15 -28.35 -6.48
C LYS A 609 -29.77 -28.29 -7.98
N ILE A 610 -28.61 -28.80 -8.34
CA ILE A 610 -28.14 -28.89 -9.73
C ILE A 610 -28.70 -30.14 -10.44
N ASP A 611 -28.53 -30.19 -11.76
CA ASP A 611 -28.90 -31.33 -12.60
C ASP A 611 -28.36 -32.67 -12.05
N SER A 612 -29.16 -33.74 -12.14
CA SER A 612 -28.83 -35.04 -11.54
C SER A 612 -27.61 -35.70 -12.16
N GLU A 613 -27.39 -35.54 -13.47
CA GLU A 613 -26.23 -36.11 -14.15
C GLU A 613 -24.95 -35.32 -13.80
N LEU A 614 -25.05 -33.99 -13.73
CA LEU A 614 -23.96 -33.12 -13.29
C LEU A 614 -23.59 -33.37 -11.82
N LYS A 615 -24.60 -33.55 -10.95
CA LYS A 615 -24.40 -33.86 -9.53
C LYS A 615 -23.65 -35.19 -9.35
N GLU A 616 -24.07 -36.23 -10.05
CA GLU A 616 -23.41 -37.54 -9.95
C GLU A 616 -21.99 -37.49 -10.51
N THR A 617 -21.77 -36.75 -11.61
CA THR A 617 -20.43 -36.58 -12.19
C THR A 617 -19.49 -35.83 -11.26
N LEU A 618 -19.96 -34.79 -10.55
CA LEU A 618 -19.17 -34.08 -9.53
C LEU A 618 -18.85 -34.94 -8.31
N ARG A 619 -19.77 -35.82 -7.92
CA ARG A 619 -19.55 -36.78 -6.81
C ARG A 619 -18.43 -37.76 -7.17
N GLN A 620 -18.50 -38.34 -8.36
CA GLN A 620 -17.45 -39.22 -8.89
C GLN A 620 -16.11 -38.49 -9.05
N LEU A 621 -16.13 -37.22 -9.47
CA LEU A 621 -14.91 -36.40 -9.56
C LEU A 621 -14.29 -36.18 -8.17
N THR A 622 -15.10 -35.88 -7.16
CA THR A 622 -14.65 -35.70 -5.77
C THR A 622 -14.01 -36.98 -5.22
N GLU A 623 -14.61 -38.14 -5.49
CA GLU A 623 -14.05 -39.45 -5.11
C GLU A 623 -12.75 -39.75 -5.86
N ALA A 624 -12.67 -39.43 -7.16
CA ALA A 624 -11.45 -39.59 -7.94
C ALA A 624 -10.32 -38.68 -7.44
N VAL A 625 -10.64 -37.44 -7.03
CA VAL A 625 -9.68 -36.50 -6.45
C VAL A 625 -9.20 -36.97 -5.07
N ASP A 626 -10.05 -37.58 -4.23
CA ASP A 626 -9.62 -38.21 -2.97
C ASP A 626 -8.73 -39.45 -3.18
N MET A 627 -8.94 -40.20 -4.25
CA MET A 627 -8.03 -41.30 -4.58
C MET A 627 -6.69 -40.78 -5.10
N MET A 628 -6.73 -39.72 -5.91
CA MET A 628 -5.56 -39.05 -6.46
C MET A 628 -4.73 -38.34 -5.38
N SER A 629 -5.38 -37.74 -4.38
CA SER A 629 -4.74 -36.99 -3.29
C SER A 629 -3.72 -37.82 -2.52
N LYS A 630 -3.91 -39.14 -2.44
CA LYS A 630 -3.00 -40.09 -1.78
C LYS A 630 -1.65 -40.21 -2.49
N SER A 631 -1.55 -39.74 -3.73
CA SER A 631 -0.34 -39.77 -4.55
C SER A 631 0.30 -38.39 -4.74
N LEU A 632 -0.22 -37.33 -4.10
CA LEU A 632 0.24 -35.94 -4.28
C LEU A 632 1.09 -35.45 -3.09
N SER A 633 1.96 -34.47 -3.34
CA SER A 633 2.65 -33.70 -2.29
C SER A 633 1.67 -32.81 -1.50
N LYS A 634 2.07 -32.31 -0.33
CA LYS A 634 1.19 -31.46 0.51
C LYS A 634 0.78 -30.16 -0.19
N GLU A 635 1.69 -29.56 -0.94
CA GLU A 635 1.49 -28.33 -1.70
C GLU A 635 0.51 -28.57 -2.87
N GLN A 636 0.73 -29.64 -3.64
CA GLN A 636 -0.18 -30.03 -4.73
C GLN A 636 -1.57 -30.46 -4.22
N LEU A 637 -1.63 -31.08 -3.03
CA LEU A 637 -2.89 -31.44 -2.39
C LEU A 637 -3.70 -30.21 -2.01
N ALA A 638 -3.07 -29.16 -1.47
CA ALA A 638 -3.74 -27.92 -1.13
C ALA A 638 -4.30 -27.22 -2.38
N GLU A 639 -3.53 -27.18 -3.48
CA GLU A 639 -3.96 -26.62 -4.76
C GLU A 639 -5.13 -27.39 -5.37
N VAL A 640 -5.05 -28.73 -5.42
CA VAL A 640 -6.13 -29.60 -5.94
C VAL A 640 -7.40 -29.50 -5.10
N ALA A 641 -7.28 -29.39 -3.77
CA ALA A 641 -8.43 -29.24 -2.89
C ALA A 641 -9.10 -27.86 -3.03
N ASP A 642 -8.34 -26.80 -3.28
CA ASP A 642 -8.86 -25.46 -3.57
C ASP A 642 -9.54 -25.40 -4.94
N ASP A 643 -8.93 -26.00 -5.97
CA ASP A 643 -9.52 -26.07 -7.32
C ASP A 643 -10.83 -26.87 -7.33
N LEU A 644 -10.89 -28.01 -6.64
CA LEU A 644 -12.13 -28.78 -6.49
C LEU A 644 -13.19 -27.97 -5.72
N GLY A 645 -12.81 -27.29 -4.64
CA GLY A 645 -13.71 -26.45 -3.86
C GLY A 645 -14.29 -25.31 -4.70
N ARG A 646 -13.46 -24.58 -5.43
CA ARG A 646 -13.88 -23.49 -6.35
C ARG A 646 -14.80 -24.00 -7.45
N LEU A 647 -14.51 -25.17 -8.02
CA LEU A 647 -15.36 -25.78 -9.03
C LEU A 647 -16.75 -26.10 -8.47
N VAL A 648 -16.83 -26.74 -7.30
CA VAL A 648 -18.11 -27.08 -6.66
C VAL A 648 -18.87 -25.82 -6.27
N ASP A 649 -18.19 -24.82 -5.73
CA ASP A 649 -18.76 -23.54 -5.36
C ASP A 649 -19.37 -22.80 -6.55
N GLU A 650 -18.71 -22.84 -7.70
CA GLU A 650 -19.18 -22.18 -8.91
C GLU A 650 -20.32 -22.97 -9.59
N VAL A 651 -20.18 -24.29 -9.69
CA VAL A 651 -21.18 -25.15 -10.38
C VAL A 651 -22.49 -25.24 -9.60
N THR A 652 -22.45 -25.13 -8.28
CA THR A 652 -23.66 -25.18 -7.44
C THR A 652 -24.42 -23.85 -7.36
N LYS A 653 -23.91 -22.77 -7.98
CA LYS A 653 -24.63 -21.49 -8.07
C LYS A 653 -25.86 -21.59 -8.97
N PRO A 654 -26.90 -20.77 -8.74
CA PRO A 654 -28.06 -20.70 -9.63
C PRO A 654 -27.72 -20.34 -11.08
N LYS A 655 -26.60 -19.62 -11.30
CA LYS A 655 -26.05 -19.28 -12.62
C LYS A 655 -24.53 -19.47 -12.61
N PRO A 656 -24.03 -20.68 -12.93
CA PRO A 656 -22.60 -20.97 -12.93
C PRO A 656 -21.85 -20.16 -13.99
N ASN A 657 -20.73 -19.56 -13.62
CA ASN A 657 -19.83 -18.92 -14.58
C ASN A 657 -18.93 -19.98 -15.24
N LYS A 658 -19.30 -20.35 -16.46
CA LYS A 658 -18.61 -21.40 -17.25
C LYS A 658 -17.10 -21.14 -17.42
N LYS A 659 -16.68 -19.87 -17.47
CA LYS A 659 -15.26 -19.50 -17.61
C LYS A 659 -14.47 -19.75 -16.33
N TRP A 660 -15.09 -19.60 -15.16
CA TRP A 660 -14.46 -19.93 -13.89
C TRP A 660 -14.41 -21.45 -13.67
N CYS A 661 -15.49 -22.17 -14.03
CA CYS A 661 -15.47 -23.63 -13.99
C CYS A 661 -14.36 -24.22 -14.87
N SER A 662 -14.11 -23.64 -16.06
CA SER A 662 -13.04 -24.13 -16.95
C SER A 662 -11.64 -23.94 -16.36
N PHE A 663 -11.37 -22.83 -15.66
CA PHE A 663 -10.06 -22.61 -15.03
C PHE A 663 -9.78 -23.62 -13.91
N SER A 664 -10.76 -23.90 -13.04
CA SER A 664 -10.61 -24.91 -11.99
C SER A 664 -10.52 -26.34 -12.56
N ILE A 665 -11.23 -26.63 -13.66
CA ILE A 665 -11.11 -27.91 -14.39
C ILE A 665 -9.72 -28.08 -15.00
N GLU A 666 -9.14 -27.02 -15.57
CA GLU A 666 -7.77 -27.05 -16.11
C GLU A 666 -6.72 -27.29 -15.02
N GLY A 667 -6.90 -26.71 -13.83
CA GLY A 667 -6.06 -26.96 -12.66
C GLY A 667 -6.09 -28.43 -12.22
N LEU A 668 -7.30 -29.00 -12.08
CA LEU A 668 -7.48 -30.42 -11.76
C LEU A 668 -6.88 -31.37 -12.81
N ILE A 669 -7.00 -31.04 -14.10
CA ILE A 669 -6.40 -31.84 -15.19
C ILE A 669 -4.88 -31.80 -15.12
N LYS A 670 -4.27 -30.63 -14.94
CA LYS A 670 -2.80 -30.49 -14.84
C LYS A 670 -2.25 -31.25 -13.64
N ALA A 671 -2.94 -31.20 -12.50
CA ALA A 671 -2.54 -31.96 -11.33
C ALA A 671 -2.63 -33.48 -11.58
N ALA A 672 -3.67 -33.93 -12.31
CA ALA A 672 -3.88 -35.32 -12.65
C ALA A 672 -2.87 -35.87 -13.68
N GLU A 673 -2.41 -35.05 -14.63
CA GLU A 673 -1.37 -35.43 -15.58
C GLU A 673 -0.04 -35.78 -14.89
N ASN A 674 0.21 -35.21 -13.71
CA ASN A 674 1.43 -35.44 -12.94
C ASN A 674 1.45 -36.77 -12.15
N VAL A 675 0.35 -37.55 -12.13
CA VAL A 675 0.19 -38.77 -11.32
C VAL A 675 -0.23 -40.01 -12.13
N GLU A 676 0.06 -40.00 -13.44
CA GLU A 676 -0.11 -41.11 -14.39
C GLU A 676 -1.49 -41.83 -14.28
N LYS A 677 -1.51 -43.16 -14.14
CA LYS A 677 -2.74 -43.99 -14.15
C LYS A 677 -3.75 -43.62 -13.05
N VAL A 678 -3.30 -42.99 -11.96
CA VAL A 678 -4.17 -42.60 -10.84
C VAL A 678 -4.95 -41.30 -11.16
N GLY A 679 -4.42 -40.46 -12.06
CA GLY A 679 -5.06 -39.21 -12.50
C GLY A 679 -6.05 -39.36 -13.66
N GLU A 680 -6.01 -40.47 -14.41
CA GLU A 680 -6.87 -40.68 -15.58
C GLU A 680 -8.39 -40.54 -15.29
N PRO A 681 -8.92 -41.04 -14.16
CA PRO A 681 -10.33 -40.80 -13.80
C PRO A 681 -10.65 -39.32 -13.59
N VAL A 682 -9.74 -38.55 -12.97
CA VAL A 682 -9.91 -37.11 -12.73
C VAL A 682 -9.95 -36.34 -14.05
N ILE A 683 -9.09 -36.68 -15.01
CA ILE A 683 -9.07 -36.04 -16.34
C ILE A 683 -10.38 -36.30 -17.08
N ASN A 684 -10.84 -37.55 -17.11
CA ASN A 684 -12.05 -37.94 -17.83
C ASN A 684 -13.32 -37.32 -17.21
N LEU A 685 -13.43 -37.33 -15.88
CA LEU A 685 -14.57 -36.75 -15.17
C LEU A 685 -14.58 -35.23 -15.27
N SER A 686 -13.42 -34.56 -15.15
CA SER A 686 -13.30 -33.12 -15.35
C SER A 686 -13.74 -32.67 -16.75
N ARG A 687 -13.37 -33.42 -17.80
CA ARG A 687 -13.86 -33.18 -19.17
C ARG A 687 -15.37 -33.42 -19.30
N LYS A 688 -15.91 -34.44 -18.62
CA LYS A 688 -17.35 -34.72 -18.60
C LYS A 688 -18.14 -33.60 -17.90
N VAL A 689 -17.65 -33.07 -16.78
CA VAL A 689 -18.24 -31.89 -16.10
C VAL A 689 -18.25 -30.69 -17.04
N LEU A 690 -17.15 -30.42 -17.74
CA LEU A 690 -17.09 -29.33 -18.72
C LEU A 690 -18.09 -29.53 -19.87
N SER A 691 -18.22 -30.75 -20.38
CA SER A 691 -19.22 -31.10 -21.39
C SER A 691 -20.64 -30.86 -20.89
N LEU A 692 -21.02 -31.32 -19.69
CA LEU A 692 -22.36 -31.11 -19.14
C LEU A 692 -22.68 -29.63 -18.89
N LEU A 693 -21.68 -28.82 -18.51
CA LEU A 693 -21.85 -27.37 -18.35
C LEU A 693 -22.01 -26.63 -19.70
N THR A 694 -21.54 -27.22 -20.80
CA THR A 694 -21.54 -26.62 -22.14
C THR A 694 -22.64 -27.18 -23.05
N ALA A 695 -23.13 -28.40 -22.81
CA ALA A 695 -24.09 -29.14 -23.63
C ALA A 695 -25.53 -28.60 -23.61
N GLY A 696 -25.84 -27.59 -22.80
CA GLY A 696 -27.12 -26.85 -22.87
C GLY A 696 -27.32 -26.00 -24.14
N LEU A 697 -26.47 -26.16 -25.16
CA LEU A 697 -26.49 -25.42 -26.43
C LEU A 697 -26.20 -26.32 -27.65
N VAL A 698 -26.67 -27.57 -27.70
CA VAL A 698 -26.86 -28.27 -29.00
C VAL A 698 -28.04 -29.26 -28.95
N SER A 699 -29.19 -28.81 -29.44
CA SER A 699 -30.12 -29.55 -30.30
C SER A 699 -31.09 -28.53 -30.92
N PRO A 700 -31.56 -28.74 -32.16
CA PRO A 700 -31.93 -27.69 -33.12
C PRO A 700 -33.01 -26.70 -32.68
#